data_AF-A0A7Y4WSJ0-F1
#
_entry.id   AF-A0A7Y4WSJ0-F1
#
_cell.length_a   1.000
_cell.length_b   1.000
_cell.length_c   1.000
_cell.angle_alpha   90.00
_cell.angle_beta   90.00
_cell.angle_gamma   90.00
#
_symmetry.space_group_name_H-M   'P 1'
#
loop_
_entity.id
_entity.type
_entity.pdbx_description
1 polymer ?
#
loop_
_entity_poly.entity_id
_entity_poly.type
_entity_poly.pdbx_seq_one_letter_code
_entity_poly.pdbx_strand_id
1 'polypeptide(L)'
;MDIWAILSRIAESLARLFEGAAATLSAMSAPQQIALACVGAAVMMLLIAFVKPRREPAPSLLASSAPRGKKKRSRTVPQAFDEREEAAVRPAEFSYRAQEEELLLPVSHAVAPVREAARMQPGATLNVFGRDYRIPEFDEHELRKPPKVKPRKPPLRPWRSMEQHPQALAPAHQSYEPSPFQEWEPLEPQQHAYERQLPAQVLSTRDILGRLEARRGSRVIAIIHRENMARDRLDAVDLEDALTAIRKTPKDRPLDVIIHSPGGWISCAQQIARAIKAHPAKTTVFVPYFALGSTSFMAFAADEVVMSQHAALSPVDPFVAYGSASSVLAGIKNKPIDRVSDTTVIYADFARKLLDETRRVTCELMHDGKEHCGACRLADELVSGKSYSWRAISPIAAKELGMHVSIAMPSEVYDLIRSCRRDNEQSASVAYLDYDRSPARAQQAALPPPERQRVDLAGAIDSSVVYIDRSHAPKKRRATRHENLVWLAHSGGHVPEAAVDRAKSIIRRIEQERGSRVICVIHGENMENEAFDFDDLEDVLSAIVTSDTSRPLDIVLHTQGGNSFTGRQIARAIKSHQARKTVFVPYFAMSAGSRIALAADQIVMGAHAMLGPIDTQLYAGPAPSIVQLSKVKSFESISDEYLILAEEARKIIQEGRATARELLQGSYTADGSTAIADELISGKWTHGFPITAQAAYNMGLNVATGMPELFYDLVRCFRHSDGEEPSVLFLPR
;
A
#
# COMPACT_ATOMS: atom_id res chain seq x y z
N MET A 1 -43.75 16.03 0.68
CA MET A 1 -43.25 17.38 1.02
C MET A 1 -42.71 17.98 -0.25
N ASP A 2 -43.17 19.17 -0.61
CA ASP A 2 -42.82 19.80 -1.89
C ASP A 2 -41.41 20.43 -1.79
N ILE A 3 -40.44 19.77 -2.43
CA ILE A 3 -39.02 20.15 -2.42
C ILE A 3 -38.83 21.58 -2.95
N TRP A 4 -39.70 22.02 -3.87
CA TRP A 4 -39.67 23.37 -4.42
C TRP A 4 -40.04 24.45 -3.39
N ALA A 5 -40.98 24.16 -2.48
CA ALA A 5 -41.35 25.08 -1.41
C ALA A 5 -40.23 25.26 -0.38
N ILE A 6 -39.41 24.22 -0.15
CA ILE A 6 -38.25 24.27 0.75
C ILE A 6 -37.12 25.05 0.10
N LEU A 7 -36.82 24.79 -1.18
CA LEU A 7 -35.77 25.50 -1.91
C LEU A 7 -36.07 26.99 -2.09
N SER A 8 -37.33 27.38 -2.36
CA SER A 8 -37.72 28.80 -2.40
C SER A 8 -37.55 29.50 -1.05
N ARG A 9 -37.87 28.83 0.07
CA ARG A 9 -37.68 29.40 1.41
C ARG A 9 -36.21 29.55 1.80
N ILE A 10 -35.35 28.63 1.36
CA ILE A 10 -33.89 28.72 1.54
C ILE A 10 -33.33 29.88 0.71
N ALA A 11 -33.78 30.04 -0.54
CA ALA A 11 -33.36 31.13 -1.41
C ALA A 11 -33.79 32.50 -0.86
N GLU A 12 -35.03 32.65 -0.37
CA GLU A 12 -35.48 33.89 0.30
C GLU A 12 -34.71 34.20 1.58
N SER A 13 -34.35 33.17 2.37
CA SER A 13 -33.57 33.35 3.60
C SER A 13 -32.13 33.77 3.32
N LEU A 14 -31.52 33.23 2.24
CA LEU A 14 -30.20 33.62 1.78
C LEU A 14 -30.20 35.04 1.18
N ALA A 15 -31.23 35.41 0.42
CA ALA A 15 -31.37 36.77 -0.13
C ALA A 15 -31.45 37.82 0.98
N ARG A 16 -32.20 37.56 2.06
CA ARG A 16 -32.27 38.45 3.23
C ARG A 16 -30.95 38.54 4.02
N LEU A 17 -30.18 37.45 4.04
CA LEU A 17 -28.83 37.42 4.61
C LEU A 17 -27.85 38.30 3.79
N PHE A 18 -27.98 38.33 2.47
CA PHE A 18 -27.18 39.18 1.59
C PHE A 18 -27.61 40.65 1.59
N GLU A 19 -28.91 40.95 1.70
CA GLU A 19 -29.41 42.33 1.84
C GLU A 19 -28.98 42.98 3.17
N GLY A 20 -28.82 42.20 4.25
CA GLY A 20 -28.25 42.68 5.52
C GLY A 20 -26.72 42.86 5.52
N ALA A 21 -26.01 42.26 4.56
CA ALA A 21 -24.54 42.26 4.50
C ALA A 21 -23.94 43.46 3.74
N ALA A 22 -24.77 44.22 3.00
CA ALA A 22 -24.28 45.36 2.21
C ALA A 22 -23.68 46.48 3.08
N ALA A 23 -24.13 46.62 4.33
CA ALA A 23 -23.59 47.61 5.29
C ALA A 23 -22.32 47.14 6.02
N THR A 24 -21.98 45.85 5.99
CA THR A 24 -20.80 45.27 6.66
C THR A 24 -19.64 45.01 5.71
N LEU A 25 -19.89 44.87 4.41
CA LEU A 25 -18.87 44.65 3.37
C LEU A 25 -17.89 45.83 3.21
N SER A 26 -18.33 47.06 3.43
CA SER A 26 -17.50 48.27 3.35
C SER A 26 -16.53 48.46 4.54
N ALA A 27 -16.68 47.66 5.60
CA ALA A 27 -15.81 47.68 6.79
C ALA A 27 -14.81 46.51 6.86
N MET A 28 -14.83 45.58 5.89
CA MET A 28 -13.99 44.38 5.87
C MET A 28 -12.68 44.60 5.12
N SER A 29 -11.60 43.96 5.60
CA SER A 29 -10.31 43.93 4.90
C SER A 29 -10.36 43.03 3.66
N ALA A 30 -9.51 43.30 2.66
CA ALA A 30 -9.47 42.53 1.40
C ALA A 30 -9.36 40.99 1.58
N PRO A 31 -8.58 40.45 2.55
CA PRO A 31 -8.54 39.01 2.79
C PRO A 31 -9.87 38.42 3.28
N GLN A 32 -10.65 39.19 4.05
CA GLN A 32 -11.95 38.74 4.57
C GLN A 32 -13.02 38.73 3.48
N GLN A 33 -12.97 39.68 2.55
CA GLN A 33 -13.84 39.69 1.37
C GLN A 33 -13.57 38.50 0.44
N ILE A 34 -12.28 38.13 0.26
CA ILE A 34 -11.87 36.96 -0.52
C ILE A 34 -12.37 35.66 0.12
N ALA A 35 -12.20 35.51 1.45
CA ALA A 35 -12.69 34.33 2.16
C ALA A 35 -14.22 34.17 2.06
N LEU A 36 -14.98 35.27 2.14
CA LEU A 36 -16.44 35.26 2.00
C LEU A 36 -16.87 34.89 0.57
N ALA A 37 -16.15 35.39 -0.45
CA ALA A 37 -16.40 35.04 -1.85
C ALA A 37 -16.13 33.56 -2.14
N CYS A 38 -15.08 32.97 -1.55
CA CYS A 38 -14.78 31.54 -1.67
C CYS A 38 -15.88 30.66 -1.04
N VAL A 39 -16.41 31.06 0.13
CA VAL A 39 -17.53 30.35 0.77
C VAL A 39 -18.79 30.45 -0.08
N GLY A 40 -19.10 31.63 -0.63
CA GLY A 40 -20.23 31.81 -1.54
C GLY A 40 -20.12 30.94 -2.80
N ALA A 41 -18.94 30.87 -3.42
CA ALA A 41 -18.69 30.02 -4.58
C ALA A 41 -18.85 28.52 -4.26
N ALA A 42 -18.39 28.07 -3.09
CA ALA A 42 -18.53 26.68 -2.66
C ALA A 42 -20.01 26.28 -2.44
N VAL A 43 -20.81 27.16 -1.84
CA VAL A 43 -22.26 26.94 -1.66
C VAL A 43 -23.00 26.90 -2.99
N MET A 44 -22.62 27.76 -3.94
CA MET A 44 -23.23 27.80 -5.28
C MET A 44 -22.89 26.55 -6.11
N MET A 45 -21.65 26.05 -6.02
CA MET A 45 -21.25 24.77 -6.61
C MET A 45 -22.05 23.59 -6.05
N LEU A 46 -22.30 23.59 -4.73
CA LEU A 46 -23.12 22.57 -4.07
C LEU A 46 -24.57 22.60 -4.56
N LEU A 47 -25.15 23.80 -4.75
CA LEU A 47 -26.51 23.96 -5.28
C LEU A 47 -26.62 23.51 -6.74
N ILE A 48 -25.62 23.79 -7.58
CA ILE A 48 -25.58 23.33 -8.98
C ILE A 48 -25.49 21.79 -9.07
N ALA A 49 -24.77 21.15 -8.14
CA ALA A 49 -24.66 19.69 -8.08
C ALA A 49 -26.01 19.01 -7.77
N PHE A 50 -26.91 19.68 -7.04
CA PHE A 50 -28.24 19.15 -6.68
C PHE A 50 -29.34 19.39 -7.73
N VAL A 51 -29.14 20.29 -8.70
CA VAL A 51 -30.19 20.70 -9.67
C VAL A 51 -30.08 20.02 -11.04
N LYS A 52 -29.06 19.20 -11.31
CA LYS A 52 -28.96 18.47 -12.60
C LYS A 52 -30.00 17.32 -12.67
N PRO A 53 -30.98 17.34 -13.61
CA PRO A 53 -31.92 16.24 -13.77
C PRO A 53 -31.24 15.04 -14.46
N ARG A 54 -31.29 13.86 -13.83
CA ARG A 54 -31.00 12.59 -14.50
C ARG A 54 -32.16 12.27 -15.45
N ARG A 55 -31.85 11.98 -16.72
CA ARG A 55 -32.83 11.49 -17.72
C ARG A 55 -33.26 10.07 -17.34
N GLU A 56 -34.56 9.86 -17.16
CA GLU A 56 -35.16 8.53 -17.03
C GLU A 56 -35.27 7.84 -18.41
N PRO A 57 -35.00 6.53 -18.52
CA PRO A 57 -35.43 5.74 -19.67
C PRO A 57 -36.91 5.33 -19.53
N ALA A 58 -37.60 5.30 -20.67
CA ALA A 58 -39.02 4.96 -20.78
C ALA A 58 -39.35 3.52 -20.32
N PRO A 59 -40.58 3.26 -19.81
CA PRO A 59 -40.99 1.93 -19.36
C PRO A 59 -41.36 1.04 -20.56
N SER A 60 -40.76 -0.15 -20.65
CA SER A 60 -41.22 -1.22 -21.53
C SER A 60 -42.15 -2.18 -20.79
N LEU A 61 -43.22 -2.55 -21.49
CA LEU A 61 -44.38 -3.28 -21.00
C LEU A 61 -44.07 -4.72 -20.55
N LEU A 62 -44.71 -5.08 -19.44
CA LEU A 62 -44.93 -6.43 -18.95
C LEU A 62 -45.57 -7.33 -20.02
N ALA A 63 -45.01 -8.54 -20.20
CA ALA A 63 -45.75 -9.69 -20.70
C ALA A 63 -45.51 -10.88 -19.78
N SER A 64 -46.62 -11.37 -19.23
CA SER A 64 -46.75 -12.50 -18.34
C SER A 64 -46.49 -13.83 -19.05
N SER A 65 -45.83 -14.78 -18.37
CA SER A 65 -46.24 -16.19 -18.43
C SER A 65 -45.57 -17.01 -17.33
N ALA A 66 -46.40 -17.68 -16.55
CA ALA A 66 -46.09 -18.82 -15.70
C ALA A 66 -47.23 -19.84 -15.91
N PRO A 67 -47.14 -21.11 -15.47
CA PRO A 67 -45.98 -22.00 -15.37
C PRO A 67 -46.29 -23.37 -16.03
N ARG A 68 -45.27 -24.20 -16.29
CA ARG A 68 -45.47 -25.65 -16.48
C ARG A 68 -44.42 -26.43 -15.69
N GLY A 69 -44.86 -26.99 -14.57
CA GLY A 69 -44.10 -28.00 -13.85
C GLY A 69 -44.18 -29.37 -14.55
N LYS A 70 -43.16 -30.20 -14.30
CA LYS A 70 -43.33 -31.62 -13.92
C LYS A 70 -41.98 -32.32 -13.66
N LYS A 71 -41.98 -33.01 -12.51
CA LYS A 71 -41.41 -34.33 -12.22
C LYS A 71 -39.90 -34.47 -11.93
N LYS A 72 -39.64 -34.55 -10.62
CA LYS A 72 -38.55 -35.32 -9.99
C LYS A 72 -38.52 -36.76 -10.53
N ARG A 73 -37.32 -37.24 -10.88
CA ARG A 73 -36.94 -38.66 -10.85
C ARG A 73 -35.59 -38.77 -10.16
N SER A 74 -35.62 -39.36 -8.97
CA SER A 74 -34.46 -39.85 -8.25
C SER A 74 -33.84 -41.02 -9.01
N ARG A 75 -32.52 -41.04 -9.18
CA ARG A 75 -31.82 -42.26 -9.53
C ARG A 75 -30.45 -42.30 -8.84
N THR A 76 -30.41 -43.22 -7.89
CA THR A 76 -29.29 -43.93 -7.26
C THR A 76 -27.97 -43.94 -8.03
N VAL A 77 -26.90 -43.59 -7.30
CA VAL A 77 -25.48 -43.80 -7.64
C VAL A 77 -25.05 -45.21 -7.18
N PRO A 78 -24.25 -45.95 -7.95
CA PRO A 78 -23.41 -47.01 -7.42
C PRO A 78 -21.99 -46.48 -7.15
N GLN A 79 -21.52 -46.69 -5.91
CA GLN A 79 -20.11 -46.70 -5.53
C GLN A 79 -19.41 -47.93 -6.14
N ALA A 80 -18.18 -47.75 -6.62
CA ALA A 80 -17.09 -48.73 -6.50
C ALA A 80 -15.74 -48.10 -6.88
N PHE A 81 -14.78 -48.19 -5.94
CA PHE A 81 -13.32 -48.43 -6.05
C PHE A 81 -12.49 -47.63 -7.10
N ASP A 82 -11.30 -47.13 -6.80
CA ASP A 82 -10.18 -47.90 -6.23
C ASP A 82 -9.12 -47.00 -5.56
N GLU A 83 -8.50 -47.55 -4.52
CA GLU A 83 -7.37 -47.02 -3.77
C GLU A 83 -6.03 -47.40 -4.46
N ARG A 84 -4.94 -46.75 -4.00
CA ARG A 84 -3.48 -46.89 -4.33
C ARG A 84 -2.99 -45.73 -5.20
N GLU A 85 -1.97 -44.96 -4.84
CA GLU A 85 -0.77 -45.25 -4.06
C GLU A 85 -0.25 -43.95 -3.39
N GLU A 86 -0.15 -43.96 -2.06
CA GLU A 86 0.61 -43.01 -1.26
C GLU A 86 2.01 -43.60 -1.00
N ALA A 87 3.06 -42.86 -1.36
CA ALA A 87 4.42 -43.14 -0.92
C ALA A 87 4.97 -41.91 -0.17
N ALA A 88 5.12 -42.14 1.13
CA ALA A 88 5.55 -41.26 2.20
C ALA A 88 6.80 -40.39 1.95
N VAL A 89 6.67 -39.10 2.30
CA VAL A 89 7.76 -38.33 2.92
C VAL A 89 7.16 -37.69 4.18
N ARG A 90 7.57 -38.17 5.36
CA ARG A 90 7.14 -37.64 6.67
C ARG A 90 7.88 -36.34 6.98
N PRO A 91 7.21 -35.22 7.30
CA PRO A 91 7.81 -34.12 8.04
C PRO A 91 7.67 -34.38 9.54
N ALA A 92 8.72 -34.04 10.30
CA ALA A 92 8.78 -34.13 11.74
C ALA A 92 7.62 -33.35 12.41
N GLU A 93 6.91 -34.01 13.32
CA GLU A 93 5.93 -33.39 14.21
C GLU A 93 6.62 -32.37 15.12
N PHE A 94 6.43 -31.08 14.83
CA PHE A 94 6.61 -30.02 15.83
C PHE A 94 5.25 -29.75 16.48
N SER A 95 5.05 -30.34 17.66
CA SER A 95 3.92 -30.06 18.54
C SER A 95 4.03 -28.64 19.11
N TYR A 96 3.33 -27.68 18.49
CA TYR A 96 2.97 -26.41 19.13
C TYR A 96 1.73 -26.64 20.01
N ARG A 97 1.91 -27.22 21.19
CA ARG A 97 0.82 -27.36 22.17
C ARG A 97 1.34 -27.38 23.59
N ALA A 98 1.74 -26.21 24.07
CA ALA A 98 1.71 -25.80 25.49
C ALA A 98 2.37 -24.43 25.62
N GLN A 99 1.60 -23.34 25.56
CA GLN A 99 1.89 -22.05 26.23
C GLN A 99 0.85 -20.93 26.01
N GLU A 100 -0.23 -21.15 25.25
CA GLU A 100 -1.25 -20.10 25.02
C GLU A 100 -2.47 -20.13 25.97
N GLU A 101 -2.57 -21.09 26.91
CA GLU A 101 -3.73 -21.18 27.80
C GLU A 101 -3.67 -20.34 29.10
N GLU A 102 -2.59 -19.62 29.37
CA GLU A 102 -2.47 -18.82 30.60
C GLU A 102 -2.86 -17.34 30.46
N LEU A 103 -3.30 -16.88 29.28
CA LEU A 103 -3.66 -15.48 29.03
C LEU A 103 -5.14 -15.21 28.66
N LEU A 104 -6.00 -16.22 28.72
CA LEU A 104 -7.43 -16.07 28.44
C LEU A 104 -8.28 -16.66 29.58
N LEU A 105 -8.39 -15.92 30.68
CA LEU A 105 -9.48 -16.11 31.65
C LEU A 105 -10.43 -14.91 31.61
N PRO A 106 -11.76 -15.13 31.58
CA PRO A 106 -12.74 -14.06 31.62
C PRO A 106 -12.69 -13.35 32.98
N VAL A 107 -12.68 -12.01 32.93
CA VAL A 107 -12.60 -11.06 34.07
C VAL A 107 -13.74 -11.20 35.09
N SER A 108 -14.69 -12.12 34.90
CA SER A 108 -15.83 -12.32 35.81
C SER A 108 -15.55 -13.20 37.04
N HIS A 109 -14.41 -13.92 37.11
CA HIS A 109 -14.11 -14.83 38.23
C HIS A 109 -13.06 -14.32 39.25
N ALA A 110 -12.48 -13.13 39.04
CA ALA A 110 -11.45 -12.55 39.92
C ALA A 110 -11.99 -11.58 40.98
N VAL A 111 -13.30 -11.32 41.04
CA VAL A 111 -13.88 -10.24 41.89
C VAL A 111 -14.17 -10.70 43.33
N ALA A 112 -14.30 -12.00 43.58
CA ALA A 112 -14.64 -12.53 44.92
C ALA A 112 -13.48 -12.49 45.93
N PRO A 113 -12.23 -12.92 45.61
CA PRO A 113 -11.15 -12.96 46.60
C PRO A 113 -10.61 -11.57 46.98
N VAL A 114 -10.70 -10.60 46.06
CA VAL A 114 -10.19 -9.23 46.27
C VAL A 114 -11.07 -8.44 47.24
N ARG A 115 -12.39 -8.71 47.27
CA ARG A 115 -13.32 -8.10 48.25
C ARG A 115 -13.18 -8.69 49.64
N GLU A 116 -12.74 -9.95 49.74
CA GLU A 116 -12.54 -10.64 51.01
C GLU A 116 -11.22 -10.23 51.66
N ALA A 117 -10.15 -10.07 50.88
CA ALA A 117 -8.86 -9.54 51.33
C ALA A 117 -8.95 -8.12 51.91
N ALA A 118 -9.83 -7.27 51.37
CA ALA A 118 -10.04 -5.90 51.84
C ALA A 118 -10.73 -5.80 53.22
N ARG A 119 -11.25 -6.91 53.76
CA ARG A 119 -11.95 -6.98 55.06
C ARG A 119 -11.18 -7.74 56.14
N MET A 120 -10.04 -8.32 55.81
CA MET A 120 -9.24 -9.14 56.73
C MET A 120 -8.20 -8.31 57.48
N GLN A 121 -7.90 -8.70 58.72
CA GLN A 121 -6.88 -8.02 59.53
C GLN A 121 -5.47 -8.26 58.96
N PRO A 122 -4.56 -7.28 59.06
CA PRO A 122 -3.17 -7.45 58.67
C PRO A 122 -2.55 -8.64 59.43
N GLY A 123 -1.81 -9.49 58.72
CA GLY A 123 -1.23 -10.74 59.26
C GLY A 123 -2.05 -12.02 59.03
N ALA A 124 -3.31 -11.91 58.58
CA ALA A 124 -4.18 -13.05 58.25
C ALA A 124 -3.74 -13.77 56.95
N THR A 125 -4.02 -15.08 56.84
CA THR A 125 -3.66 -15.90 55.67
C THR A 125 -4.89 -16.20 54.82
N LEU A 126 -4.82 -15.89 53.53
CA LEU A 126 -5.87 -16.10 52.54
C LEU A 126 -5.45 -17.22 51.57
N ASN A 127 -6.26 -18.28 51.47
CA ASN A 127 -6.04 -19.33 50.48
C ASN A 127 -6.67 -18.93 49.14
N VAL A 128 -5.84 -18.75 48.12
CA VAL A 128 -6.29 -18.44 46.75
C VAL A 128 -5.77 -19.53 45.82
N PHE A 129 -6.69 -20.29 45.22
CA PHE A 129 -6.38 -21.41 44.32
C PHE A 129 -5.38 -22.42 44.92
N GLY A 130 -5.55 -22.78 46.20
CA GLY A 130 -4.73 -23.79 46.87
C GLY A 130 -3.37 -23.29 47.35
N ARG A 131 -3.10 -21.99 47.29
CA ARG A 131 -1.91 -21.36 47.86
C ARG A 131 -2.28 -20.36 48.93
N ASP A 132 -1.57 -20.43 50.06
CA ASP A 132 -1.76 -19.56 51.20
C ASP A 132 -0.96 -18.26 51.03
N TYR A 133 -1.66 -17.12 51.07
CA TYR A 133 -1.09 -15.78 50.98
C TYR A 133 -1.31 -15.02 52.28
N ARG A 134 -0.23 -14.63 52.94
CA ARG A 134 -0.30 -13.84 54.17
C ARG A 134 -0.44 -12.35 53.84
N ILE A 135 -1.46 -11.71 54.39
CA ILE A 135 -1.73 -10.29 54.23
C ILE A 135 -0.65 -9.50 55.00
N PRO A 136 0.10 -8.58 54.36
CA PRO A 136 1.18 -7.85 55.01
C PRO A 136 0.67 -6.95 56.14
N GLU A 137 1.43 -6.84 57.24
CA GLU A 137 1.24 -5.81 58.26
C GLU A 137 1.73 -4.46 57.72
N PHE A 138 0.85 -3.45 57.67
CA PHE A 138 1.19 -2.10 57.22
C PHE A 138 1.27 -1.14 58.41
N ASP A 139 2.43 -0.51 58.59
CA ASP A 139 2.64 0.59 59.54
C ASP A 139 2.24 1.93 58.89
N GLU A 140 1.20 2.58 59.41
CA GLU A 140 0.67 3.84 58.89
C GLU A 140 1.65 5.03 58.99
N HIS A 141 2.79 4.89 59.70
CA HIS A 141 3.75 5.98 59.86
C HIS A 141 4.73 6.19 58.68
N GLU A 142 4.81 5.26 57.73
CA GLU A 142 5.73 5.34 56.57
C GLU A 142 5.20 6.20 55.39
N LEU A 143 3.89 6.48 55.33
CA LEU A 143 3.24 7.16 54.18
C LEU A 143 3.31 8.71 54.17
N ARG A 144 4.03 9.34 55.11
CA ARG A 144 4.14 10.81 55.21
C ARG A 144 5.52 11.41 54.90
N LYS A 145 6.44 10.67 54.28
CA LYS A 145 7.75 11.22 53.85
C LYS A 145 7.86 11.23 52.32
N PRO A 146 8.06 12.39 51.68
CA PRO A 146 8.35 12.43 50.24
C PRO A 146 9.74 11.83 49.96
N PRO A 147 9.96 11.19 48.80
CA PRO A 147 11.24 10.58 48.46
C PRO A 147 12.33 11.65 48.26
N LYS A 148 13.47 11.49 48.94
CA LYS A 148 14.67 12.28 48.70
C LYS A 148 15.39 11.78 47.44
N VAL A 149 15.11 12.39 46.29
CA VAL A 149 15.93 12.27 45.08
C VAL A 149 16.72 13.56 44.89
N LYS A 150 18.06 13.48 44.88
CA LYS A 150 18.94 14.61 44.51
C LYS A 150 18.91 14.81 42.99
N PRO A 151 18.58 16.00 42.47
CA PRO A 151 18.70 16.28 41.04
C PRO A 151 20.15 16.63 40.68
N ARG A 152 20.76 15.92 39.73
CA ARG A 152 21.92 16.43 38.98
C ARG A 152 21.40 17.29 37.83
N LYS A 153 21.62 18.60 37.90
CA LYS A 153 21.38 19.56 36.79
C LYS A 153 22.62 19.63 35.88
N PRO A 154 22.49 19.68 34.54
CA PRO A 154 23.53 20.28 33.69
C PRO A 154 23.51 21.81 33.83
N PRO A 155 24.63 22.53 33.61
CA PRO A 155 24.67 23.97 33.83
C PRO A 155 23.96 24.72 32.70
N LEU A 156 22.83 25.35 33.02
CA LEU A 156 22.22 26.43 32.23
C LEU A 156 22.65 27.76 32.87
N ARG A 157 23.35 28.61 32.12
CA ARG A 157 23.64 30.00 32.52
C ARG A 157 22.38 30.87 32.32
N PRO A 158 22.01 31.73 33.27
CA PRO A 158 20.91 32.66 33.12
C PRO A 158 21.36 33.95 32.41
N TRP A 159 20.60 34.40 31.41
CA TRP A 159 20.65 35.78 30.93
C TRP A 159 19.79 36.65 31.85
N ARG A 160 20.43 37.60 32.56
CA ARG A 160 19.76 38.74 33.18
C ARG A 160 20.49 40.03 32.84
N SER A 161 19.67 40.97 32.40
CA SER A 161 19.89 42.41 32.23
C SER A 161 20.34 43.11 33.51
N MET A 162 21.36 43.98 33.42
CA MET A 162 21.34 45.38 33.90
C MET A 162 22.70 46.05 33.71
N GLU A 163 22.70 47.05 32.83
CA GLU A 163 23.17 48.43 33.04
C GLU A 163 24.19 48.77 34.15
N GLN A 164 25.23 49.46 33.68
CA GLN A 164 25.88 50.70 34.17
C GLN A 164 27.00 50.63 35.23
N HIS A 165 28.19 51.13 34.82
CA HIS A 165 28.87 52.31 35.40
C HIS A 165 30.11 52.73 34.53
N PRO A 166 30.70 53.94 34.69
CA PRO A 166 30.55 55.02 33.69
C PRO A 166 31.86 55.71 33.20
N GLN A 167 31.70 56.69 32.29
CA GLN A 167 32.55 57.89 32.02
C GLN A 167 33.97 57.66 31.45
N ALA A 168 34.50 58.42 30.47
CA ALA A 168 34.03 59.57 29.69
C ALA A 168 35.01 59.80 28.50
N LEU A 169 34.50 60.36 27.39
CA LEU A 169 35.03 61.55 26.66
C LEU A 169 34.36 61.62 25.27
N ALA A 170 33.62 62.70 25.03
CA ALA A 170 32.87 62.99 23.79
C ALA A 170 33.79 63.46 22.63
N PRO A 171 33.33 63.39 21.36
CA PRO A 171 32.80 64.63 20.76
C PRO A 171 31.65 64.50 19.74
N ALA A 172 30.90 65.61 19.66
CA ALA A 172 30.33 66.33 18.51
C ALA A 172 29.53 65.64 17.39
N HIS A 173 28.32 66.18 17.19
CA HIS A 173 27.43 66.03 16.05
C HIS A 173 28.06 66.47 14.72
N GLN A 174 27.83 65.70 13.65
CA GLN A 174 27.66 66.24 12.31
C GLN A 174 26.74 65.35 11.48
N SER A 175 25.62 65.93 11.05
CA SER A 175 24.69 65.41 10.05
C SER A 175 25.38 65.30 8.69
N TYR A 176 25.25 64.16 8.02
CA TYR A 176 25.69 63.98 6.64
C TYR A 176 24.59 63.27 5.83
N GLU A 177 24.16 63.92 4.75
CA GLU A 177 23.22 63.44 3.75
C GLU A 177 23.83 62.31 2.88
N PRO A 178 23.01 61.46 2.23
CA PRO A 178 23.52 60.37 1.40
C PRO A 178 24.13 60.88 0.09
N SER A 179 25.39 60.51 -0.17
CA SER A 179 26.09 60.73 -1.44
C SER A 179 25.69 59.67 -2.49
N PRO A 180 25.62 60.01 -3.80
CA PRO A 180 24.96 59.20 -4.81
C PRO A 180 25.77 57.97 -5.25
N PHE A 181 25.03 56.97 -5.74
CA PHE A 181 25.51 55.75 -6.38
C PHE A 181 26.56 56.03 -7.45
N GLN A 182 27.67 55.29 -7.40
CA GLN A 182 28.70 55.27 -8.42
C GLN A 182 28.44 54.08 -9.35
N GLU A 183 28.07 54.36 -10.60
CA GLU A 183 27.85 53.37 -11.66
C GLU A 183 29.14 52.58 -11.93
N TRP A 184 29.04 51.25 -11.91
CA TRP A 184 30.09 50.35 -12.39
C TRP A 184 29.84 50.06 -13.87
N GLU A 185 30.76 50.46 -14.75
CA GLU A 185 30.72 50.07 -16.17
C GLU A 185 31.07 48.58 -16.36
N PRO A 186 30.40 47.87 -17.28
CA PRO A 186 30.71 46.47 -17.57
C PRO A 186 31.95 46.35 -18.46
N LEU A 187 32.93 45.54 -18.03
CA LEU A 187 34.01 45.06 -18.89
C LEU A 187 33.43 44.13 -19.98
N GLU A 188 33.68 44.45 -21.25
CA GLU A 188 33.27 43.60 -22.37
C GLU A 188 33.91 42.20 -22.31
N PRO A 189 33.18 41.13 -22.71
CA PRO A 189 33.72 39.78 -22.71
C PRO A 189 34.64 39.58 -23.92
N GLN A 190 35.96 39.54 -23.68
CA GLN A 190 36.90 38.97 -24.64
C GLN A 190 36.60 37.48 -24.81
N GLN A 191 36.13 37.13 -26.00
CA GLN A 191 35.90 35.75 -26.43
C GLN A 191 37.23 34.98 -26.48
N HIS A 192 37.59 34.31 -25.39
CA HIS A 192 38.50 33.16 -25.45
C HIS A 192 37.64 31.90 -25.62
N ALA A 193 37.61 31.40 -26.85
CA ALA A 193 37.03 30.12 -27.18
C ALA A 193 37.83 29.00 -26.50
N TYR A 194 37.45 28.66 -25.26
CA TYR A 194 37.71 27.33 -24.74
C TYR A 194 36.83 26.38 -25.55
N GLU A 195 37.44 25.71 -26.54
CA GLU A 195 36.86 24.52 -27.15
C GLU A 195 36.44 23.56 -26.03
N ARG A 196 35.13 23.40 -25.84
CA ARG A 196 34.58 22.38 -24.96
C ARG A 196 35.03 21.04 -25.54
N GLN A 197 36.05 20.44 -24.93
CA GLN A 197 36.18 18.99 -24.97
C GLN A 197 34.86 18.43 -24.45
N LEU A 198 34.08 17.82 -25.34
CA LEU A 198 32.86 17.09 -24.99
C LEU A 198 33.19 16.12 -23.86
N PRO A 199 32.50 16.17 -22.71
CA PRO A 199 32.80 15.29 -21.59
C PRO A 199 32.61 13.82 -22.00
N ALA A 200 33.39 12.94 -21.36
CA ALA A 200 33.31 11.48 -21.50
C ALA A 200 31.84 11.01 -21.57
N GLN A 201 31.53 10.13 -22.54
CA GLN A 201 30.18 9.62 -22.82
C GLN A 201 29.33 9.46 -21.54
N VAL A 202 28.26 10.25 -21.43
CA VAL A 202 27.23 10.06 -20.40
C VAL A 202 26.67 8.66 -20.60
N LEU A 203 26.94 7.76 -19.65
CA LEU A 203 26.48 6.38 -19.72
C LEU A 203 24.96 6.35 -19.58
N SER A 204 24.30 5.55 -20.41
CA SER A 204 22.87 5.33 -20.23
C SER A 204 22.61 4.55 -18.94
N THR A 205 21.42 4.72 -18.33
CA THR A 205 20.95 3.94 -17.18
C THR A 205 21.15 2.43 -17.40
N ARG A 206 20.90 1.95 -18.62
CA ARG A 206 21.09 0.55 -19.01
C ARG A 206 22.56 0.13 -18.96
N ASP A 207 23.48 0.97 -19.43
CA ASP A 207 24.93 0.68 -19.41
C ASP A 207 25.45 0.63 -17.97
N ILE A 208 24.97 1.53 -17.10
CA ILE A 208 25.35 1.56 -15.69
C ILE A 208 24.90 0.27 -14.99
N LEU A 209 23.65 -0.15 -15.19
CA LEU A 209 23.14 -1.42 -14.66
C LEU A 209 23.94 -2.63 -15.18
N GLY A 210 24.27 -2.65 -16.48
CA GLY A 210 25.07 -3.72 -17.07
C GLY A 210 26.49 -3.82 -16.49
N ARG A 211 27.14 -2.67 -16.27
CA ARG A 211 28.45 -2.62 -15.60
C ARG A 211 28.38 -3.07 -14.15
N LEU A 212 27.35 -2.65 -13.41
CA LEU A 212 27.13 -3.10 -12.04
C LEU A 212 26.93 -4.63 -11.97
N GLU A 213 26.04 -5.20 -12.79
CA GLU A 213 25.83 -6.65 -12.87
C GLU A 213 27.11 -7.40 -13.23
N ALA A 214 27.88 -6.89 -14.21
CA ALA A 214 29.13 -7.53 -14.66
C ALA A 214 30.22 -7.50 -13.58
N ARG A 215 30.38 -6.38 -12.88
CA ARG A 215 31.39 -6.24 -11.81
C ARG A 215 31.06 -7.05 -10.57
N ARG A 216 29.78 -7.15 -10.21
CA ARG A 216 29.35 -7.82 -8.98
C ARG A 216 29.02 -9.30 -9.18
N GLY A 217 28.77 -9.73 -10.42
CA GLY A 217 28.28 -11.08 -10.72
C GLY A 217 26.85 -11.33 -10.22
N SER A 218 26.17 -10.30 -9.74
CA SER A 218 24.80 -10.34 -9.19
C SER A 218 23.78 -9.89 -10.23
N ARG A 219 22.51 -10.21 -9.98
CA ARG A 219 21.38 -9.50 -10.58
C ARG A 219 21.27 -8.14 -9.92
N VAL A 220 21.08 -7.07 -10.69
CA VAL A 220 20.83 -5.74 -10.13
C VAL A 220 19.41 -5.31 -10.44
N ILE A 221 18.65 -4.98 -9.40
CA ILE A 221 17.29 -4.41 -9.47
C ILE A 221 17.32 -3.08 -8.73
N ALA A 222 16.93 -1.98 -9.36
CA ALA A 222 16.82 -0.70 -8.69
C ALA A 222 15.36 -0.27 -8.56
N ILE A 223 14.96 0.19 -7.38
CA ILE A 223 13.66 0.78 -7.10
C ILE A 223 13.91 2.24 -6.73
N ILE A 224 13.57 3.15 -7.64
CA ILE A 224 13.89 4.57 -7.56
C ILE A 224 12.61 5.39 -7.71
N HIS A 225 12.32 6.19 -6.69
CA HIS A 225 11.22 7.14 -6.68
C HIS A 225 11.74 8.56 -6.42
N ARG A 226 11.13 9.54 -7.09
CA ARG A 226 11.41 10.97 -6.93
C ARG A 226 10.12 11.77 -7.08
N GLU A 227 10.04 12.93 -6.44
CA GLU A 227 8.86 13.82 -6.49
C GLU A 227 8.41 14.21 -7.91
N ASN A 228 9.35 14.24 -8.88
CA ASN A 228 9.05 14.62 -10.28
C ASN A 228 8.93 13.41 -11.23
N MET A 229 8.91 12.18 -10.71
CA MET A 229 8.62 10.98 -11.48
C MET A 229 7.10 10.75 -11.54
N ALA A 230 6.63 10.07 -12.58
CA ALA A 230 5.21 9.69 -12.66
C ALA A 230 4.81 8.82 -11.45
N ARG A 231 5.70 7.91 -11.04
CA ARG A 231 5.63 7.15 -9.79
C ARG A 231 6.65 7.69 -8.79
N ASP A 232 6.16 8.43 -7.81
CA ASP A 232 6.97 9.03 -6.74
C ASP A 232 6.97 8.19 -5.44
N ARG A 233 6.25 7.06 -5.42
CA ARG A 233 6.10 6.15 -4.29
C ARG A 233 5.92 4.71 -4.78
N LEU A 234 6.23 3.75 -3.91
CA LEU A 234 6.05 2.32 -4.17
C LEU A 234 4.57 1.96 -4.32
N ASP A 235 4.21 1.36 -5.45
CA ASP A 235 2.86 0.91 -5.78
C ASP A 235 2.78 -0.58 -6.20
N ALA A 236 1.62 -0.98 -6.74
CA ALA A 236 1.39 -2.35 -7.25
C ALA A 236 2.16 -2.65 -8.55
N VAL A 237 2.42 -1.64 -9.40
CA VAL A 237 3.16 -1.78 -10.65
C VAL A 237 4.63 -2.07 -10.34
N ASP A 238 5.20 -1.37 -9.36
CA ASP A 238 6.55 -1.63 -8.84
C ASP A 238 6.67 -3.04 -8.26
N LEU A 239 5.66 -3.46 -7.50
CA LEU A 239 5.57 -4.81 -6.96
C LEU A 239 5.67 -5.86 -8.07
N GLU A 240 4.88 -5.72 -9.13
CA GLU A 240 4.88 -6.66 -10.24
C GLU A 240 6.24 -6.73 -10.96
N ASP A 241 6.88 -5.58 -11.18
CA ASP A 241 8.19 -5.51 -11.81
C ASP A 241 9.29 -6.10 -10.95
N ALA A 242 9.34 -5.71 -9.67
CA ALA A 242 10.32 -6.22 -8.73
C ALA A 242 10.19 -7.74 -8.57
N LEU A 243 8.97 -8.25 -8.39
CA LEU A 243 8.73 -9.69 -8.29
C LEU A 243 9.03 -10.43 -9.60
N THR A 244 8.73 -9.83 -10.76
CA THR A 244 9.12 -10.45 -12.03
C THR A 244 10.65 -10.52 -12.15
N ALA A 245 11.36 -9.44 -11.82
CA ALA A 245 12.80 -9.37 -11.91
C ALA A 245 13.48 -10.36 -10.95
N ILE A 246 12.99 -10.48 -9.71
CA ILE A 246 13.46 -11.48 -8.73
C ILE A 246 13.16 -12.89 -9.24
N ARG A 247 11.94 -13.17 -9.69
CA ARG A 247 11.54 -14.50 -10.16
C ARG A 247 12.36 -14.98 -11.36
N LYS A 248 12.69 -14.09 -12.29
CA LYS A 248 13.54 -14.37 -13.46
C LYS A 248 15.04 -14.44 -13.14
N THR A 249 15.44 -14.19 -11.90
CA THR A 249 16.84 -14.31 -11.48
C THR A 249 17.20 -15.77 -11.23
N PRO A 250 18.30 -16.29 -11.82
CA PRO A 250 18.78 -17.63 -11.50
C PRO A 250 18.98 -17.80 -9.99
N LYS A 251 18.59 -18.96 -9.45
CA LYS A 251 18.57 -19.21 -8.00
C LYS A 251 19.96 -19.14 -7.36
N ASP A 252 20.99 -19.52 -8.09
CA ASP A 252 22.39 -19.49 -7.69
C ASP A 252 23.06 -18.11 -7.83
N ARG A 253 22.41 -17.17 -8.53
CA ARG A 253 22.97 -15.84 -8.77
C ARG A 253 22.61 -14.89 -7.61
N PRO A 254 23.60 -14.20 -7.00
CA PRO A 254 23.31 -13.19 -5.97
C PRO A 254 22.37 -12.10 -6.46
N LEU A 255 21.60 -11.51 -5.54
CA LEU A 255 20.61 -10.48 -5.82
C LEU A 255 21.00 -9.15 -5.14
N ASP A 256 21.27 -8.13 -5.93
CA ASP A 256 21.56 -6.79 -5.46
C ASP A 256 20.35 -5.87 -5.75
N VAL A 257 19.78 -5.29 -4.69
CA VAL A 257 18.61 -4.39 -4.78
C VAL A 257 19.01 -2.99 -4.36
N ILE A 258 18.88 -2.00 -5.24
CA ILE A 258 19.18 -0.59 -4.96
C ILE A 258 17.86 0.13 -4.62
N ILE A 259 17.80 0.84 -3.49
CA ILE A 259 16.57 1.50 -3.04
C ILE A 259 16.82 3.00 -2.83
N HIS A 260 16.05 3.82 -3.55
CA HIS A 260 15.91 5.24 -3.32
C HIS A 260 14.42 5.58 -3.30
N SER A 261 13.79 5.55 -2.12
CA SER A 261 12.33 5.60 -2.04
C SER A 261 11.83 6.24 -0.74
N PRO A 262 10.82 7.13 -0.80
CA PRO A 262 10.18 7.71 0.38
C PRO A 262 9.18 6.73 1.03
N GLY A 263 8.99 5.53 0.48
CA GLY A 263 7.99 4.57 0.92
C GLY A 263 6.86 4.40 -0.10
N GLY A 264 5.71 3.94 0.37
CA GLY A 264 4.54 3.63 -0.46
C GLY A 264 3.71 2.52 0.19
N TRP A 265 3.03 1.71 -0.61
CA TRP A 265 2.11 0.70 -0.11
C TRP A 265 2.83 -0.37 0.72
N ILE A 266 2.37 -0.57 1.96
CA ILE A 266 3.00 -1.48 2.93
C ILE A 266 2.97 -2.92 2.41
N SER A 267 1.82 -3.39 1.90
CA SER A 267 1.66 -4.74 1.37
C SER A 267 2.61 -5.05 0.20
N CYS A 268 2.87 -4.07 -0.67
CA CYS A 268 3.82 -4.20 -1.78
C CYS A 268 5.24 -4.36 -1.28
N ALA A 269 5.65 -3.52 -0.32
CA ALA A 269 6.99 -3.62 0.27
C ALA A 269 7.19 -4.94 1.01
N GLN A 270 6.18 -5.42 1.74
CA GLN A 270 6.23 -6.70 2.44
C GLN A 270 6.38 -7.89 1.46
N GLN A 271 5.70 -7.87 0.31
CA GLN A 271 5.86 -8.90 -0.73
C GLN A 271 7.27 -8.93 -1.32
N ILE A 272 7.79 -7.76 -1.72
CA ILE A 272 9.13 -7.64 -2.28
C ILE A 272 10.18 -8.07 -1.23
N ALA A 273 10.03 -7.63 0.02
CA ALA A 273 10.92 -8.01 1.11
C ALA A 273 10.94 -9.54 1.35
N ARG A 274 9.78 -10.20 1.34
CA ARG A 274 9.70 -11.67 1.42
C ARG A 274 10.35 -12.35 0.22
N ALA A 275 10.24 -11.77 -0.97
CA ALA A 275 10.89 -12.29 -2.17
C ALA A 275 12.42 -12.16 -2.11
N ILE A 276 12.93 -11.05 -1.56
CA ILE A 276 14.35 -10.87 -1.26
C ILE A 276 14.80 -11.93 -0.25
N LYS A 277 14.12 -12.03 0.89
CA LYS A 277 14.45 -12.99 1.97
C LYS A 277 14.44 -14.45 1.51
N ALA A 278 13.53 -14.81 0.62
CA ALA A 278 13.37 -16.16 0.11
C ALA A 278 14.34 -16.51 -1.04
N HIS A 279 15.09 -15.53 -1.56
CA HIS A 279 16.07 -15.80 -2.61
C HIS A 279 17.22 -16.66 -2.06
N PRO A 280 17.59 -17.78 -2.71
CA PRO A 280 18.51 -18.74 -2.09
C PRO A 280 20.00 -18.38 -2.20
N ALA A 281 20.37 -17.43 -3.07
CA ALA A 281 21.72 -16.87 -3.11
C ALA A 281 21.78 -15.57 -2.30
N LYS A 282 23.01 -15.11 -2.02
CA LYS A 282 23.26 -13.90 -1.23
C LYS A 282 22.47 -12.71 -1.76
N THR A 283 21.80 -12.01 -0.86
CA THR A 283 21.06 -10.77 -1.12
C THR A 283 21.74 -9.56 -0.51
N THR A 284 21.87 -8.48 -1.29
CA THR A 284 22.44 -7.21 -0.82
C THR A 284 21.47 -6.07 -1.13
N VAL A 285 21.14 -5.25 -0.13
CA VAL A 285 20.37 -4.01 -0.36
C VAL A 285 21.27 -2.79 -0.27
N PHE A 286 21.25 -1.94 -1.30
CA PHE A 286 22.01 -0.69 -1.37
C PHE A 286 21.10 0.50 -1.12
N VAL A 287 21.45 1.33 -0.14
CA VAL A 287 20.74 2.57 0.21
C VAL A 287 21.68 3.76 0.01
N PRO A 288 21.70 4.37 -1.20
CA PRO A 288 22.59 5.48 -1.51
C PRO A 288 22.24 6.78 -0.76
N TYR A 289 20.95 7.04 -0.52
CA TYR A 289 20.50 8.25 0.16
C TYR A 289 19.42 7.94 1.20
N PHE A 290 18.34 7.28 0.79
CA PHE A 290 17.28 6.93 1.73
C PHE A 290 16.42 5.78 1.23
N ALA A 291 15.94 4.97 2.16
CA ALA A 291 14.84 4.03 1.97
C ALA A 291 13.92 4.17 3.19
N LEU A 292 12.77 4.81 3.00
CA LEU A 292 11.92 5.26 4.10
C LEU A 292 10.60 4.50 4.13
N GLY A 293 9.94 4.57 5.28
CA GLY A 293 8.66 3.94 5.57
C GLY A 293 8.67 2.45 5.23
N SER A 294 7.69 2.03 4.44
CA SER A 294 7.51 0.64 4.05
C SER A 294 8.71 0.04 3.30
N THR A 295 9.49 0.82 2.55
CA THR A 295 10.65 0.27 1.82
C THR A 295 11.80 -0.17 2.72
N SER A 296 11.83 0.26 3.98
CA SER A 296 12.77 -0.23 5.00
C SER A 296 12.68 -1.76 5.19
N PHE A 297 11.50 -2.37 4.95
CA PHE A 297 11.33 -3.83 5.03
C PHE A 297 12.30 -4.58 4.11
N MET A 298 12.61 -4.05 2.94
CA MET A 298 13.52 -4.69 2.00
C MET A 298 14.95 -4.72 2.55
N ALA A 299 15.39 -3.66 3.23
CA ALA A 299 16.68 -3.64 3.92
C ALA A 299 16.72 -4.61 5.11
N PHE A 300 15.62 -4.77 5.83
CA PHE A 300 15.51 -5.75 6.93
C PHE A 300 15.54 -7.20 6.45
N ALA A 301 15.16 -7.45 5.20
CA ALA A 301 15.07 -8.77 4.60
C ALA A 301 16.41 -9.30 4.04
N ALA A 302 17.34 -8.40 3.71
CA ALA A 302 18.58 -8.75 3.01
C ALA A 302 19.65 -9.34 3.94
N ASP A 303 20.56 -10.15 3.37
CA ASP A 303 21.70 -10.70 4.12
C ASP A 303 22.75 -9.64 4.47
N GLU A 304 22.88 -8.62 3.62
CA GLU A 304 23.76 -7.47 3.78
C GLU A 304 23.08 -6.18 3.33
N VAL A 305 23.32 -5.08 4.05
CA VAL A 305 22.89 -3.74 3.65
C VAL A 305 24.11 -2.85 3.46
N VAL A 306 24.23 -2.24 2.28
CA VAL A 306 25.26 -1.25 1.98
C VAL A 306 24.63 0.13 2.01
N MET A 307 24.96 0.95 3.00
CA MET A 307 24.43 2.30 3.16
C MET A 307 25.53 3.34 2.92
N SER A 308 25.23 4.42 2.22
CA SER A 308 26.15 5.56 2.23
C SER A 308 26.31 6.12 3.64
N GLN A 309 27.45 6.75 3.95
CA GLN A 309 27.74 7.29 5.29
C GLN A 309 26.66 8.25 5.83
N HIS A 310 25.97 8.95 4.93
CA HIS A 310 24.89 9.89 5.25
C HIS A 310 23.51 9.42 4.76
N ALA A 311 23.36 8.15 4.44
CA ALA A 311 22.06 7.59 4.09
C ALA A 311 21.17 7.37 5.32
N ALA A 312 19.87 7.25 5.10
CA ALA A 312 18.89 7.01 6.14
C ALA A 312 17.92 5.88 5.79
N LEU A 313 17.74 4.95 6.73
CA LEU A 313 16.48 4.20 6.83
C LEU A 313 15.50 4.96 7.73
N SER A 314 14.25 4.52 7.81
CA SER A 314 13.34 4.98 8.86
C SER A 314 12.62 3.83 9.55
N PRO A 315 12.11 4.05 10.78
CA PRO A 315 11.12 3.17 11.40
C PRO A 315 9.90 2.96 10.50
N VAL A 316 9.17 1.89 10.75
CA VAL A 316 7.90 1.60 10.07
C VAL A 316 6.77 1.80 11.07
N ASP A 317 6.21 3.00 11.08
CA ASP A 317 5.02 3.34 11.87
C ASP A 317 3.93 3.81 10.91
N PRO A 318 2.98 2.92 10.55
CA PRO A 318 1.94 3.20 9.56
C PRO A 318 1.11 4.43 9.92
N PHE A 319 0.66 5.18 8.93
CA PHE A 319 -0.22 6.32 9.16
C PHE A 319 -1.69 5.86 9.21
N VAL A 320 -2.43 6.34 10.21
CA VAL A 320 -3.86 6.05 10.41
C VAL A 320 -4.60 7.34 10.75
N ALA A 321 -5.58 7.69 9.92
CA ALA A 321 -6.44 8.86 10.09
C ALA A 321 -5.68 10.19 10.22
N TYR A 322 -5.35 10.59 11.44
CA TYR A 322 -4.79 11.91 11.78
C TYR A 322 -3.30 11.86 12.15
N GLY A 323 -2.68 10.69 12.23
CA GLY A 323 -1.29 10.56 12.68
C GLY A 323 -0.71 9.17 12.45
N SER A 324 0.49 8.94 12.97
CA SER A 324 1.06 7.58 13.01
C SER A 324 0.24 6.69 13.94
N ALA A 325 0.18 5.39 13.67
CA ALA A 325 -0.62 4.43 14.41
C ALA A 325 -0.25 4.45 15.90
N SER A 326 1.05 4.53 16.21
CA SER A 326 1.51 4.66 17.59
C SER A 326 1.07 5.97 18.26
N SER A 327 1.06 7.08 17.52
CA SER A 327 0.63 8.39 18.01
C SER A 327 -0.86 8.44 18.29
N VAL A 328 -1.68 7.79 17.46
CA VAL A 328 -3.13 7.66 17.69
C VAL A 328 -3.39 6.95 19.03
N LEU A 329 -2.71 5.83 19.27
CA LEU A 329 -2.85 5.07 20.53
C LEU A 329 -2.34 5.86 21.73
N ALA A 330 -1.16 6.48 21.62
CA ALA A 330 -0.57 7.26 22.69
C ALA A 330 -1.42 8.49 23.06
N GLY A 331 -1.97 9.18 22.05
CA GLY A 331 -2.76 10.40 22.23
C GLY A 331 -4.06 10.20 23.01
N ILE A 332 -4.66 9.01 22.93
CA ILE A 332 -5.91 8.71 23.65
C ILE A 332 -5.70 7.99 24.99
N LYS A 333 -4.49 7.51 25.30
CA LYS A 333 -4.20 6.60 26.41
C LYS A 333 -4.75 7.04 27.78
N ASN A 334 -4.72 8.33 28.06
CA ASN A 334 -5.15 8.90 29.35
C ASN A 334 -6.52 9.60 29.28
N LYS A 335 -7.19 9.58 28.13
CA LYS A 335 -8.53 10.13 27.98
C LYS A 335 -9.53 9.03 28.38
N PRO A 336 -10.51 9.31 29.27
CA PRO A 336 -11.58 8.34 29.56
C PRO A 336 -12.23 7.88 28.26
N ILE A 337 -12.40 6.57 28.07
CA ILE A 337 -12.81 5.99 26.79
C ILE A 337 -14.15 6.54 26.29
N ASP A 338 -15.10 6.77 27.19
CA ASP A 338 -16.40 7.36 26.91
C ASP A 338 -16.32 8.81 26.40
N ARG A 339 -15.19 9.51 26.64
CA ARG A 339 -14.93 10.86 26.13
C ARG A 339 -14.09 10.87 24.85
N VAL A 340 -13.59 9.73 24.39
CA VAL A 340 -12.92 9.60 23.10
C VAL A 340 -13.99 9.55 22.01
N SER A 341 -13.77 10.24 20.87
CA SER A 341 -14.74 10.17 19.78
C SER A 341 -14.81 8.77 19.20
N ASP A 342 -15.99 8.35 18.76
CA ASP A 342 -16.27 7.00 18.26
C ASP A 342 -15.33 6.61 17.10
N THR A 343 -15.14 7.53 16.16
CA THR A 343 -14.20 7.37 15.04
C THR A 343 -12.77 7.13 15.51
N THR A 344 -12.33 7.84 16.55
CA THR A 344 -10.96 7.67 17.07
C THR A 344 -10.79 6.31 17.74
N VAL A 345 -11.82 5.78 18.41
CA VAL A 345 -11.77 4.43 18.99
C VAL A 345 -11.67 3.36 17.90
N ILE A 346 -12.42 3.51 16.80
CA ILE A 346 -12.33 2.62 15.63
C ILE A 346 -10.93 2.68 15.01
N TYR A 347 -10.38 3.88 14.79
CA TYR A 347 -9.03 4.04 14.26
C TYR A 347 -7.94 3.57 15.23
N ALA A 348 -8.15 3.66 16.54
CA ALA A 348 -7.23 3.10 17.54
C ALA A 348 -7.19 1.57 17.46
N ASP A 349 -8.34 0.92 17.27
CA ASP A 349 -8.38 -0.53 17.04
C ASP A 349 -7.64 -0.92 15.76
N PHE A 350 -7.84 -0.19 14.67
CA PHE A 350 -7.12 -0.39 13.41
C PHE A 350 -5.61 -0.14 13.54
N ALA A 351 -5.21 0.94 14.21
CA ALA A 351 -3.82 1.30 14.47
C ALA A 351 -3.08 0.21 15.25
N ARG A 352 -3.70 -0.35 16.29
CA ARG A 352 -3.14 -1.48 17.04
C ARG A 352 -2.87 -2.69 16.14
N LYS A 353 -3.84 -3.07 15.31
CA LYS A 353 -3.69 -4.20 14.38
C LYS A 353 -2.58 -3.97 13.35
N LEU A 354 -2.46 -2.75 12.82
CA LEU A 354 -1.38 -2.39 11.90
C LEU A 354 0.00 -2.45 12.56
N LEU A 355 0.12 -2.00 13.81
CA LEU A 355 1.38 -2.09 14.56
C LEU A 355 1.74 -3.55 14.84
N ASP A 356 0.77 -4.36 15.27
CA ASP A 356 0.97 -5.78 15.52
C ASP A 356 1.41 -6.51 14.24
N GLU A 357 0.77 -6.21 13.10
CA GLU A 357 1.16 -6.73 11.79
C GLU A 357 2.59 -6.31 11.41
N THR A 358 2.88 -5.01 11.48
CA THR A 358 4.18 -4.44 11.11
C THR A 358 5.29 -5.04 11.97
N ARG A 359 5.05 -5.20 13.27
CA ARG A 359 5.95 -5.87 14.19
C ARG A 359 6.19 -7.32 13.76
N ARG A 360 5.12 -8.06 13.48
CA ARG A 360 5.20 -9.48 13.10
C ARG A 360 6.00 -9.69 11.82
N VAL A 361 5.79 -8.85 10.82
CA VAL A 361 6.56 -8.91 9.55
C VAL A 361 8.01 -8.50 9.76
N THR A 362 8.29 -7.47 10.56
CA THR A 362 9.69 -7.13 10.89
C THR A 362 10.39 -8.30 11.59
N CYS A 363 9.73 -8.95 12.57
CA CYS A 363 10.28 -10.15 13.21
C CYS A 363 10.55 -11.27 12.20
N GLU A 364 9.60 -11.53 11.29
CA GLU A 364 9.72 -12.55 10.24
C GLU A 364 10.94 -12.30 9.35
N LEU A 365 11.10 -11.07 8.83
CA LEU A 365 12.17 -10.72 7.89
C LEU A 365 13.56 -10.74 8.55
N MET A 366 13.63 -10.30 9.80
CA MET A 366 14.87 -10.20 10.56
C MET A 366 15.27 -11.49 11.27
N HIS A 367 14.42 -12.51 11.26
CA HIS A 367 14.76 -13.79 11.84
C HIS A 367 15.90 -14.45 11.04
N ASP A 368 16.94 -14.87 11.74
CA ASP A 368 18.13 -15.54 11.20
C ASP A 368 18.10 -17.07 11.37
N GLY A 369 16.96 -17.61 11.83
CA GLY A 369 16.78 -19.04 12.11
C GLY A 369 17.41 -19.51 13.43
N LYS A 370 18.06 -18.64 14.20
CA LYS A 370 18.80 -18.99 15.43
C LYS A 370 18.26 -18.34 16.69
N GLU A 371 17.87 -17.06 16.64
CA GLU A 371 17.38 -16.35 17.83
C GLU A 371 16.12 -15.51 17.55
N HIS A 372 14.96 -15.98 18.02
CA HIS A 372 13.68 -15.31 17.80
C HIS A 372 13.51 -14.05 18.70
N CYS A 373 14.07 -14.06 19.91
CA CYS A 373 13.87 -13.00 20.90
C CYS A 373 14.67 -11.71 20.62
N GLY A 374 15.81 -11.82 19.92
CA GLY A 374 16.61 -10.66 19.47
C GLY A 374 15.90 -9.87 18.37
N ALA A 375 15.45 -10.55 17.32
CA ALA A 375 14.71 -9.95 16.21
C ALA A 375 13.40 -9.28 16.67
N CYS A 376 12.70 -9.86 17.66
CA CYS A 376 11.48 -9.27 18.21
C CYS A 376 11.71 -7.95 18.95
N ARG A 377 12.82 -7.83 19.70
CA ARG A 377 13.17 -6.57 20.38
C ARG A 377 13.46 -5.45 19.38
N LEU A 378 14.02 -5.79 18.22
CA LEU A 378 14.29 -4.83 17.18
C LEU A 378 13.04 -4.36 16.46
N ALA A 379 12.15 -5.31 16.15
CA ALA A 379 10.82 -4.99 15.63
C ALA A 379 10.07 -4.06 16.60
N ASP A 380 10.19 -4.29 17.92
CA ASP A 380 9.65 -3.36 18.91
C ASP A 380 10.29 -1.97 18.78
N GLU A 381 11.60 -1.83 18.63
CA GLU A 381 12.23 -0.52 18.47
C GLU A 381 11.80 0.21 17.18
N LEU A 382 11.64 -0.53 16.08
CA LEU A 382 11.29 0.00 14.76
C LEU A 382 9.79 0.29 14.58
N VAL A 383 8.93 -0.25 15.46
CA VAL A 383 7.46 -0.17 15.33
C VAL A 383 6.78 0.44 16.57
N SER A 384 7.43 0.49 17.73
CA SER A 384 6.80 0.92 19.01
C SER A 384 6.42 2.40 19.12
N GLY A 385 6.68 3.22 18.11
CA GLY A 385 6.38 4.65 18.17
C GLY A 385 7.24 5.44 19.17
N LYS A 386 8.34 4.87 19.66
CA LYS A 386 9.31 5.57 20.51
C LYS A 386 9.98 6.77 19.81
N SER A 387 9.82 6.87 18.49
CA SER A 387 10.43 7.89 17.66
C SER A 387 9.45 8.33 16.59
N TYR A 388 9.62 9.57 16.14
CA TYR A 388 8.91 10.08 14.98
C TYR A 388 9.14 9.17 13.76
N SER A 389 8.11 8.92 12.96
CA SER A 389 8.14 7.96 11.85
C SER A 389 9.18 8.27 10.78
N TRP A 390 9.61 9.53 10.66
CA TRP A 390 10.68 9.98 9.76
C TRP A 390 12.05 10.10 10.42
N ARG A 391 12.22 9.58 11.64
CA ARG A 391 13.54 9.57 12.29
C ARG A 391 14.52 8.80 11.39
N ALA A 392 15.59 9.46 10.99
CA ALA A 392 16.67 8.82 10.25
C ALA A 392 17.38 7.78 11.12
N ILE A 393 17.41 6.55 10.64
CA ILE A 393 18.29 5.49 11.12
C ILE A 393 19.53 5.54 10.24
N SER A 394 20.62 6.06 10.81
CA SER A 394 21.92 6.15 10.14
C SER A 394 22.59 4.78 10.01
N PRO A 395 23.68 4.62 9.22
CA PRO A 395 24.40 3.36 9.13
C PRO A 395 24.93 2.85 10.49
N ILE A 396 25.33 3.78 11.37
CA ILE A 396 25.77 3.45 12.73
C ILE A 396 24.60 2.91 13.54
N ALA A 397 23.47 3.62 13.55
CA ALA A 397 22.27 3.18 14.27
C ALA A 397 21.75 1.84 13.72
N ALA A 398 21.75 1.63 12.40
CA ALA A 398 21.36 0.36 11.80
C ALA A 398 22.28 -0.79 12.23
N LYS A 399 23.59 -0.54 12.36
CA LYS A 399 24.54 -1.53 12.90
C LYS A 399 24.33 -1.82 14.39
N GLU A 400 24.05 -0.79 15.19
CA GLU A 400 23.70 -0.94 16.62
C GLU A 400 22.39 -1.73 16.80
N LEU A 401 21.48 -1.59 15.83
CA LEU A 401 20.26 -2.39 15.69
C LEU A 401 20.54 -3.84 15.20
N GLY A 402 21.80 -4.25 15.06
CA GLY A 402 22.16 -5.63 14.68
C GLY A 402 22.05 -5.93 13.19
N MET A 403 21.80 -4.94 12.33
CA MET A 403 21.83 -5.15 10.89
C MET A 403 23.28 -5.30 10.38
N HIS A 404 23.46 -6.14 9.37
CA HIS A 404 24.75 -6.33 8.70
C HIS A 404 25.02 -5.17 7.74
N VAL A 405 25.55 -4.07 8.27
CA VAL A 405 25.75 -2.81 7.53
C VAL A 405 27.20 -2.61 7.10
N SER A 406 27.39 -2.34 5.81
CA SER A 406 28.63 -1.84 5.21
C SER A 406 28.43 -0.40 4.71
N ILE A 407 29.50 0.40 4.72
CA ILE A 407 29.50 1.77 4.15
C ILE A 407 30.22 1.87 2.80
N ALA A 408 30.62 0.73 2.23
CA ALA A 408 31.37 0.66 0.97
C ALA A 408 30.46 0.77 -0.25
N MET A 409 29.81 1.92 -0.43
CA MET A 409 28.91 2.18 -1.56
C MET A 409 29.68 2.29 -2.89
N PRO A 410 29.36 1.47 -3.92
CA PRO A 410 29.95 1.63 -5.24
C PRO A 410 29.57 2.97 -5.89
N SER A 411 30.53 3.65 -6.52
CA SER A 411 30.30 4.94 -7.17
C SER A 411 29.19 4.89 -8.23
N GLU A 412 29.09 3.78 -8.96
CA GLU A 412 28.10 3.60 -10.03
C GLU A 412 26.66 3.56 -9.51
N VAL A 413 26.44 3.25 -8.23
CA VAL A 413 25.11 3.34 -7.63
C VAL A 413 24.66 4.81 -7.61
N TYR A 414 25.55 5.75 -7.28
CA TYR A 414 25.21 7.17 -7.37
C TYR A 414 25.01 7.63 -8.81
N ASP A 415 25.78 7.10 -9.75
CA ASP A 415 25.63 7.42 -11.18
C ASP A 415 24.27 6.97 -11.69
N LEU A 416 23.81 5.79 -11.28
CA LEU A 416 22.47 5.29 -11.58
C LEU A 416 21.39 6.23 -11.02
N ILE A 417 21.49 6.62 -9.74
CA ILE A 417 20.51 7.53 -9.14
C ILE A 417 20.49 8.89 -9.86
N ARG A 418 21.65 9.38 -10.32
CA ARG A 418 21.75 10.65 -11.09
C ARG A 418 21.19 10.51 -12.51
N SER A 419 21.40 9.38 -13.18
CA SER A 419 20.88 9.16 -14.54
C SER A 419 19.36 9.09 -14.60
N CYS A 420 18.69 8.84 -13.46
CA CYS A 420 17.24 8.91 -13.30
C CYS A 420 16.70 10.32 -12.97
N ARG A 421 17.52 11.38 -13.01
CA ARG A 421 17.02 12.76 -12.90
C ARG A 421 16.48 13.21 -14.25
N ARG A 422 15.29 13.80 -14.25
CA ARG A 422 14.73 14.46 -15.43
C ARG A 422 15.40 15.82 -15.63
N ASP A 423 15.76 16.12 -16.87
CA ASP A 423 16.18 17.45 -17.29
C ASP A 423 14.95 18.36 -17.34
N ASN A 424 14.59 18.95 -16.21
CA ASN A 424 13.64 20.07 -16.20
C ASN A 424 14.44 21.36 -16.42
N GLU A 425 13.91 22.32 -17.18
CA GLU A 425 14.53 23.64 -17.45
C GLU A 425 14.88 24.45 -16.17
N GLN A 426 14.47 23.97 -14.99
CA GLN A 426 14.91 24.49 -13.70
C GLN A 426 16.26 23.87 -13.32
N SER A 427 17.31 24.67 -13.47
CA SER A 427 18.64 24.47 -12.91
C SER A 427 18.60 23.86 -11.51
N ALA A 428 19.45 22.87 -11.24
CA ALA A 428 19.57 22.27 -9.92
C ALA A 428 19.68 23.34 -8.83
N SER A 429 18.87 23.24 -7.77
CA SER A 429 18.91 24.17 -6.63
C SER A 429 20.25 24.16 -5.88
N VAL A 430 21.07 23.14 -6.13
CA VAL A 430 22.42 22.99 -5.60
C VAL A 430 23.39 22.83 -6.78
N ALA A 431 24.36 23.75 -6.87
CA ALA A 431 25.46 23.70 -7.82
C ALA A 431 26.78 23.41 -7.10
N TYR A 432 27.58 22.50 -7.65
CA TYR A 432 28.94 22.24 -7.18
C TYR A 432 29.81 21.88 -8.38
N LEU A 433 31.12 22.11 -8.26
CA LEU A 433 32.09 21.73 -9.27
C LEU A 433 32.55 20.30 -9.00
N ASP A 434 32.32 19.41 -9.96
CA ASP A 434 32.71 18.00 -9.89
C ASP A 434 34.19 17.87 -10.31
N TYR A 435 35.11 18.40 -9.50
CA TYR A 435 36.55 18.45 -9.81
C TYR A 435 37.20 17.05 -9.91
N ASP A 436 36.65 16.07 -9.20
CA ASP A 436 37.22 14.71 -9.09
C ASP A 436 36.82 13.77 -10.24
N ARG A 437 35.93 14.19 -11.15
CA ARG A 437 35.63 13.46 -12.41
C ARG A 437 36.55 13.87 -13.57
N SER A 438 37.82 14.12 -13.30
CA SER A 438 38.82 14.36 -14.35
C SER A 438 39.18 13.03 -15.06
N PRO A 439 39.27 12.99 -16.41
CA PRO A 439 39.52 11.78 -17.18
C PRO A 439 41.00 11.35 -17.12
N ALA A 440 41.51 11.02 -15.94
CA ALA A 440 42.86 10.48 -15.77
C ALA A 440 43.03 9.04 -16.32
N ARG A 441 42.02 8.50 -17.02
CA ARG A 441 42.06 7.17 -17.68
C ARG A 441 42.15 7.23 -19.21
N ALA A 442 42.27 8.42 -19.81
CA ALA A 442 42.33 8.61 -21.26
C ALA A 442 43.75 8.84 -21.82
N GLN A 443 44.80 8.32 -21.17
CA GLN A 443 46.15 8.24 -21.74
C GLN A 443 46.58 6.79 -21.90
N GLN A 444 45.97 6.09 -22.85
CA GLN A 444 46.66 5.07 -23.64
C GLN A 444 45.81 4.71 -24.85
N ALA A 445 46.46 4.67 -26.01
CA ALA A 445 45.96 4.35 -27.35
C ALA A 445 45.22 5.48 -28.10
N ALA A 446 45.98 6.45 -28.60
CA ALA A 446 45.60 7.20 -29.79
C ALA A 446 46.23 6.53 -31.02
N LEU A 447 45.41 5.94 -31.89
CA LEU A 447 45.71 5.77 -33.31
C LEU A 447 44.68 6.63 -34.08
N PRO A 448 45.10 7.39 -35.11
CA PRO A 448 44.19 8.30 -35.81
C PRO A 448 43.23 7.55 -36.75
N PRO A 449 41.97 8.00 -36.89
CA PRO A 449 41.01 7.45 -37.87
C PRO A 449 41.16 8.10 -39.26
N PRO A 450 40.74 7.40 -40.34
CA PRO A 450 40.78 7.95 -41.70
C PRO A 450 39.55 8.83 -42.02
N GLU A 451 39.78 9.83 -42.86
CA GLU A 451 38.84 10.86 -43.31
C GLU A 451 37.61 10.31 -44.06
N ARG A 452 36.45 10.95 -43.85
CA ARG A 452 35.32 10.93 -44.79
C ARG A 452 34.82 12.35 -45.07
N GLN A 453 34.61 12.60 -46.36
CA GLN A 453 34.23 13.87 -46.98
C GLN A 453 32.88 14.42 -46.51
N ARG A 454 32.84 15.75 -46.38
CA ARG A 454 31.62 16.57 -46.29
C ARG A 454 30.97 16.76 -47.66
N VAL A 455 29.64 16.90 -47.66
CA VAL A 455 28.94 17.74 -48.64
C VAL A 455 27.94 18.62 -47.88
N ASP A 456 28.01 19.92 -48.15
CA ASP A 456 27.28 21.02 -47.52
C ASP A 456 25.81 21.11 -47.95
N LEU A 457 24.97 21.68 -47.07
CA LEU A 457 23.67 22.27 -47.41
C LEU A 457 23.70 23.77 -47.07
N ALA A 458 23.37 24.62 -48.03
CA ALA A 458 23.24 26.06 -47.89
C ALA A 458 21.86 26.56 -48.38
N GLY A 459 21.30 27.55 -47.65
CA GLY A 459 20.20 28.45 -48.08
C GLY A 459 18.82 28.07 -47.50
N ALA A 460 18.27 28.69 -46.44
CA ALA A 460 17.81 30.08 -46.22
C ALA A 460 16.36 30.37 -46.70
N ILE A 461 15.42 30.42 -45.74
CA ILE A 461 14.27 31.37 -45.45
C ILE A 461 13.36 31.80 -46.64
N ASP A 462 12.01 31.95 -46.59
CA ASP A 462 11.10 32.51 -45.59
C ASP A 462 9.59 32.39 -45.99
N SER A 463 8.71 32.49 -44.98
CA SER A 463 7.35 33.06 -44.94
C SER A 463 6.15 32.36 -45.62
N SER A 464 5.15 31.98 -44.81
CA SER A 464 3.88 32.73 -44.62
C SER A 464 2.73 31.87 -44.06
N VAL A 465 1.84 32.58 -43.36
CA VAL A 465 0.69 32.19 -42.52
C VAL A 465 -0.43 31.46 -43.27
N VAL A 466 -1.01 30.36 -42.74
CA VAL A 466 -2.43 29.99 -42.96
C VAL A 466 -3.05 29.20 -41.78
N TYR A 467 -4.22 29.68 -41.37
CA TYR A 467 -5.33 29.18 -40.56
C TYR A 467 -5.46 27.69 -40.17
N ILE A 468 -5.90 27.49 -38.92
CA ILE A 468 -6.44 26.25 -38.36
C ILE A 468 -7.90 26.07 -38.84
N ASP A 469 -8.16 25.03 -39.63
CA ASP A 469 -9.52 24.52 -39.89
C ASP A 469 -9.82 23.38 -38.90
N ARG A 470 -10.85 23.61 -38.06
CA ARG A 470 -11.50 22.61 -37.22
C ARG A 470 -12.67 22.02 -37.98
N SER A 471 -12.44 20.93 -38.67
CA SER A 471 -13.49 19.98 -39.02
C SER A 471 -12.85 18.64 -39.38
N HIS A 472 -13.53 17.53 -39.04
CA HIS A 472 -13.28 16.11 -39.34
C HIS A 472 -13.27 15.24 -38.09
N ALA A 473 -14.47 15.01 -37.57
CA ALA A 473 -14.78 13.90 -36.68
C ALA A 473 -14.54 12.56 -37.40
N PRO A 474 -13.89 11.55 -36.78
CA PRO A 474 -13.69 10.26 -37.41
C PRO A 474 -15.01 9.47 -37.44
N LYS A 475 -15.40 9.05 -38.65
CA LYS A 475 -16.58 8.20 -38.90
C LYS A 475 -16.37 6.81 -38.28
N LYS A 476 -17.32 6.38 -37.43
CA LYS A 476 -17.41 5.02 -36.87
C LYS A 476 -17.48 3.98 -37.99
N ARG A 477 -16.47 3.11 -38.09
CA ARG A 477 -16.52 1.89 -38.90
C ARG A 477 -17.26 0.80 -38.12
N ARG A 478 -18.30 0.24 -38.74
CA ARG A 478 -19.13 -0.84 -38.22
C ARG A 478 -18.40 -2.16 -38.44
N ALA A 479 -17.89 -2.78 -37.37
CA ALA A 479 -17.24 -4.08 -37.45
C ALA A 479 -18.27 -5.21 -37.58
N THR A 480 -18.06 -6.07 -38.55
CA THR A 480 -18.81 -7.31 -38.82
C THR A 480 -18.53 -8.37 -37.76
N ARG A 481 -19.59 -9.03 -37.27
CA ARG A 481 -19.55 -10.18 -36.35
C ARG A 481 -18.70 -11.31 -36.95
N HIS A 482 -17.63 -11.70 -36.27
CA HIS A 482 -16.99 -13.01 -36.43
C HIS A 482 -16.86 -13.69 -35.06
N GLU A 483 -17.32 -14.93 -35.01
CA GLU A 483 -17.28 -15.87 -33.90
C GLU A 483 -15.84 -16.11 -33.44
N ASN A 484 -15.53 -15.78 -32.18
CA ASN A 484 -14.28 -16.13 -31.50
C ASN A 484 -14.53 -16.07 -29.98
N LEU A 485 -14.84 -17.22 -29.37
CA LEU A 485 -15.09 -17.35 -27.93
C LEU A 485 -13.77 -17.30 -27.13
N VAL A 486 -13.18 -16.11 -26.99
CA VAL A 486 -12.24 -15.77 -25.91
C VAL A 486 -12.85 -14.58 -25.18
N TRP A 487 -13.36 -14.80 -23.97
CA TRP A 487 -14.00 -13.75 -23.18
C TRP A 487 -12.93 -13.07 -22.35
N LEU A 488 -12.55 -11.87 -22.79
CA LEU A 488 -11.81 -10.90 -22.01
C LEU A 488 -12.87 -9.91 -21.49
N ALA A 489 -13.12 -9.88 -20.18
CA ALA A 489 -13.82 -8.74 -19.58
C ALA A 489 -12.91 -7.53 -19.80
N HIS A 490 -13.32 -6.62 -20.69
CA HIS A 490 -12.61 -5.39 -21.03
C HIS A 490 -13.66 -4.29 -21.11
N SER A 491 -14.08 -3.84 -19.95
CA SER A 491 -14.27 -2.42 -19.71
C SER A 491 -12.84 -1.84 -19.53
N GLY A 492 -12.36 -1.01 -20.47
CA GLY A 492 -10.98 -0.47 -20.55
C GLY A 492 -10.71 1.03 -20.27
N GLY A 493 -9.43 1.37 -20.09
CA GLY A 493 -8.80 2.45 -20.86
C GLY A 493 -8.49 1.94 -22.28
N HIS A 494 -7.79 2.70 -23.13
CA HIS A 494 -7.31 2.12 -24.40
C HIS A 494 -6.21 1.10 -24.12
N VAL A 495 -6.58 -0.16 -23.89
CA VAL A 495 -5.67 -1.29 -24.02
C VAL A 495 -5.30 -1.35 -25.51
N PRO A 496 -4.04 -1.11 -25.91
CA PRO A 496 -3.63 -1.18 -27.30
C PRO A 496 -4.05 -2.52 -27.88
N GLU A 497 -4.54 -2.52 -29.12
CA GLU A 497 -5.02 -3.74 -29.77
C GLU A 497 -3.97 -4.87 -29.73
N ALA A 498 -2.69 -4.51 -29.84
CA ALA A 498 -1.57 -5.44 -29.69
C ALA A 498 -1.46 -6.09 -28.30
N ALA A 499 -1.81 -5.40 -27.22
CA ALA A 499 -1.86 -5.95 -25.86
C ALA A 499 -3.03 -6.92 -25.71
N VAL A 500 -4.21 -6.55 -26.22
CA VAL A 500 -5.39 -7.43 -26.27
C VAL A 500 -5.09 -8.70 -27.05
N ASP A 501 -4.45 -8.60 -28.21
CA ASP A 501 -4.16 -9.76 -29.05
C ASP A 501 -3.11 -10.69 -28.44
N ARG A 502 -2.10 -10.14 -27.75
CA ARG A 502 -1.18 -10.93 -26.93
C ARG A 502 -1.92 -11.67 -25.83
N ALA A 503 -2.78 -10.99 -25.09
CA ALA A 503 -3.59 -11.62 -24.04
C ALA A 503 -4.47 -12.75 -24.59
N LYS A 504 -5.17 -12.52 -25.72
CA LYS A 504 -5.95 -13.57 -26.41
C LYS A 504 -5.11 -14.78 -26.79
N SER A 505 -3.89 -14.56 -27.30
CA SER A 505 -2.97 -15.63 -27.66
C SER A 505 -2.57 -16.46 -26.43
N ILE A 506 -2.21 -15.80 -25.33
CA ILE A 506 -1.86 -16.46 -24.07
C ILE A 506 -3.06 -17.23 -23.51
N ILE A 507 -4.26 -16.64 -23.50
CA ILE A 507 -5.48 -17.30 -23.04
C ILE A 507 -5.74 -18.57 -23.84
N ARG A 508 -5.70 -18.50 -25.18
CA ARG A 508 -5.90 -19.68 -26.03
C ARG A 508 -4.89 -20.77 -25.72
N ARG A 509 -3.63 -20.40 -25.47
CA ARG A 509 -2.59 -21.35 -25.08
C ARG A 509 -2.87 -22.00 -23.73
N ILE A 510 -3.28 -21.24 -22.71
CA ILE A 510 -3.68 -21.77 -21.40
C ILE A 510 -4.87 -22.73 -21.56
N GLU A 511 -5.90 -22.32 -22.30
CA GLU A 511 -7.08 -23.14 -22.57
C GLU A 511 -6.75 -24.45 -23.30
N GLN A 512 -5.77 -24.44 -24.22
CA GLN A 512 -5.27 -25.63 -24.91
C GLN A 512 -4.46 -26.54 -23.98
N GLU A 513 -3.53 -25.98 -23.20
CA GLU A 513 -2.66 -26.75 -22.29
C GLU A 513 -3.45 -27.37 -21.13
N ARG A 514 -4.51 -26.71 -20.66
CA ARG A 514 -5.26 -27.13 -19.47
C ARG A 514 -6.63 -27.75 -19.77
N GLY A 515 -7.13 -27.62 -20.99
CA GLY A 515 -8.49 -28.06 -21.36
C GLY A 515 -9.61 -27.28 -20.66
N SER A 516 -9.28 -26.20 -19.97
CA SER A 516 -10.22 -25.37 -19.20
C SER A 516 -10.70 -24.18 -20.02
N ARG A 517 -11.81 -23.57 -19.60
CA ARG A 517 -12.22 -22.22 -20.01
C ARG A 517 -11.52 -21.21 -19.13
N VAL A 518 -10.94 -20.16 -19.72
CA VAL A 518 -10.28 -19.10 -18.95
C VAL A 518 -11.17 -17.86 -18.86
N ILE A 519 -11.33 -17.32 -17.64
CA ILE A 519 -11.94 -16.02 -17.36
C ILE A 519 -10.91 -15.18 -16.60
N CYS A 520 -10.67 -13.95 -17.05
CA CYS A 520 -9.69 -13.05 -16.43
C CYS A 520 -10.39 -11.85 -15.82
N VAL A 521 -10.02 -11.52 -14.57
CA VAL A 521 -10.37 -10.27 -13.91
C VAL A 521 -9.08 -9.64 -13.39
N ILE A 522 -8.64 -8.57 -14.05
CA ILE A 522 -7.34 -7.93 -13.83
C ILE A 522 -7.59 -6.43 -13.70
N HIS A 523 -7.37 -5.89 -12.51
CA HIS A 523 -7.51 -4.46 -12.18
C HIS A 523 -6.14 -3.84 -11.93
N GLY A 524 -5.95 -2.57 -12.28
CA GLY A 524 -4.70 -1.84 -12.06
C GLY A 524 -4.85 -0.36 -12.37
N GLU A 525 -3.86 0.44 -11.98
CA GLU A 525 -3.86 1.93 -12.04
C GLU A 525 -4.06 2.52 -13.45
N ASN A 526 -3.92 1.70 -14.51
CA ASN A 526 -4.14 2.07 -15.91
C ASN A 526 -5.17 1.17 -16.62
N MET A 527 -6.09 0.57 -15.86
CA MET A 527 -7.30 -0.13 -16.35
C MET A 527 -8.52 0.81 -16.33
N GLU A 528 -9.67 0.42 -16.92
CA GLU A 528 -10.94 1.17 -16.66
C GLU A 528 -11.30 1.11 -15.19
N ASN A 529 -11.15 -0.10 -14.63
CA ASN A 529 -11.59 -0.45 -13.30
C ASN A 529 -10.38 -0.81 -12.44
N GLU A 530 -10.18 -0.05 -11.37
CA GLU A 530 -9.20 -0.37 -10.33
C GLU A 530 -9.77 -1.33 -9.27
N ALA A 531 -11.09 -1.55 -9.30
CA ALA A 531 -11.83 -2.34 -8.33
C ALA A 531 -13.13 -2.90 -8.94
N PHE A 532 -13.65 -4.00 -8.37
CA PHE A 532 -14.89 -4.66 -8.80
C PHE A 532 -16.07 -3.69 -8.82
N ASP A 533 -16.78 -3.66 -9.94
CA ASP A 533 -17.98 -2.85 -10.11
C ASP A 533 -19.15 -3.66 -10.71
N PHE A 534 -20.20 -2.98 -11.19
CA PHE A 534 -21.34 -3.69 -11.80
C PHE A 534 -21.07 -4.14 -13.24
N ASP A 535 -20.15 -3.52 -13.96
CA ASP A 535 -19.81 -3.91 -15.32
C ASP A 535 -18.99 -5.22 -15.31
N ASP A 536 -18.05 -5.34 -14.36
CA ASP A 536 -17.34 -6.60 -14.09
C ASP A 536 -18.31 -7.74 -13.76
N LEU A 537 -19.39 -7.44 -13.01
CA LEU A 537 -20.42 -8.42 -12.69
C LEU A 537 -21.09 -8.93 -13.96
N GLU A 538 -21.56 -8.02 -14.80
CA GLU A 538 -22.27 -8.36 -16.03
C GLU A 538 -21.39 -9.19 -16.98
N ASP A 539 -20.14 -8.76 -17.17
CA ASP A 539 -19.18 -9.43 -18.05
C ASP A 539 -18.81 -10.83 -17.56
N VAL A 540 -18.48 -10.97 -16.26
CA VAL A 540 -18.10 -12.27 -15.70
C VAL A 540 -19.28 -13.24 -15.68
N LEU A 541 -20.48 -12.77 -15.33
CA LEU A 541 -21.68 -13.61 -15.38
C LEU A 541 -22.00 -14.05 -16.81
N SER A 542 -21.89 -13.16 -17.80
CA SER A 542 -22.07 -13.49 -19.22
C SER A 542 -21.05 -14.55 -19.67
N ALA A 543 -19.78 -14.39 -19.28
CA ALA A 543 -18.73 -15.36 -19.60
C ALA A 543 -19.02 -16.74 -18.98
N ILE A 544 -19.48 -16.81 -17.73
CA ILE A 544 -19.82 -18.07 -17.06
C ILE A 544 -21.05 -18.73 -17.72
N VAL A 545 -22.12 -17.96 -17.95
CA VAL A 545 -23.38 -18.47 -18.52
C VAL A 545 -23.18 -19.00 -19.95
N THR A 546 -22.27 -18.40 -20.71
CA THR A 546 -21.95 -18.83 -22.08
C THR A 546 -20.90 -19.95 -22.14
N SER A 547 -20.32 -20.34 -21.01
CA SER A 547 -19.33 -21.41 -20.94
C SER A 547 -19.97 -22.79 -20.83
N ASP A 548 -19.32 -23.81 -21.41
CA ASP A 548 -19.71 -25.20 -21.23
C ASP A 548 -19.54 -25.61 -19.75
N THR A 549 -20.66 -25.91 -19.08
CA THR A 549 -20.68 -26.29 -17.66
C THR A 549 -19.87 -27.54 -17.33
N SER A 550 -19.60 -28.41 -18.32
CA SER A 550 -18.82 -29.63 -18.16
C SER A 550 -17.31 -29.41 -18.32
N ARG A 551 -16.90 -28.26 -18.86
CA ARG A 551 -15.48 -27.90 -19.03
C ARG A 551 -14.95 -27.22 -17.76
N PRO A 552 -13.76 -27.58 -17.25
CA PRO A 552 -13.16 -26.90 -16.10
C PRO A 552 -13.05 -25.38 -16.30
N LEU A 553 -13.17 -24.61 -15.23
CA LEU A 553 -13.07 -23.16 -15.24
C LEU A 553 -11.76 -22.73 -14.56
N ASP A 554 -10.94 -21.96 -15.26
CA ASP A 554 -9.76 -21.31 -14.69
C ASP A 554 -9.99 -19.80 -14.63
N ILE A 555 -10.00 -19.24 -13.42
CA ILE A 555 -10.21 -17.81 -13.17
C ILE A 555 -8.87 -17.18 -12.83
N VAL A 556 -8.43 -16.17 -13.59
CA VAL A 556 -7.23 -15.39 -13.26
C VAL A 556 -7.66 -14.14 -12.52
N LEU A 557 -7.21 -13.98 -11.27
CA LEU A 557 -7.57 -12.85 -10.41
C LEU A 557 -6.33 -12.02 -10.06
N HIS A 558 -6.39 -10.75 -10.40
CA HIS A 558 -5.44 -9.73 -9.98
C HIS A 558 -6.23 -8.45 -9.63
N THR A 559 -6.48 -8.21 -8.35
CA THR A 559 -7.49 -7.20 -7.94
C THR A 559 -7.35 -6.76 -6.49
N GLN A 560 -7.55 -5.47 -6.24
CA GLN A 560 -7.60 -4.89 -4.89
C GLN A 560 -8.96 -5.11 -4.19
N GLY A 561 -9.90 -5.80 -4.85
CA GLY A 561 -11.25 -5.98 -4.35
C GLY A 561 -12.19 -4.97 -5.00
N GLY A 562 -13.14 -4.42 -4.23
CA GLY A 562 -14.16 -3.50 -4.73
C GLY A 562 -15.53 -3.79 -4.17
N ASN A 563 -16.56 -3.62 -5.00
CA ASN A 563 -17.94 -3.76 -4.60
C ASN A 563 -18.22 -5.16 -4.02
N SER A 564 -18.65 -5.19 -2.75
CA SER A 564 -18.91 -6.43 -2.02
C SER A 564 -20.04 -7.26 -2.63
N PHE A 565 -21.07 -6.62 -3.19
CA PHE A 565 -22.19 -7.30 -3.84
C PHE A 565 -21.75 -7.96 -5.15
N THR A 566 -21.03 -7.24 -6.02
CA THR A 566 -20.43 -7.80 -7.25
C THR A 566 -19.61 -9.04 -6.95
N GLY A 567 -18.63 -8.92 -6.04
CA GLY A 567 -17.75 -10.04 -5.72
C GLY A 567 -18.50 -11.26 -5.18
N ARG A 568 -19.58 -11.04 -4.41
CA ARG A 568 -20.44 -12.12 -3.93
C ARG A 568 -21.18 -12.83 -5.06
N GLN A 569 -21.76 -12.08 -5.99
CA GLN A 569 -22.55 -12.66 -7.08
C GLN A 569 -21.65 -13.42 -8.07
N ILE A 570 -20.48 -12.89 -8.40
CA ILE A 570 -19.47 -13.59 -9.19
C ILE A 570 -19.03 -14.89 -8.49
N ALA A 571 -18.72 -14.82 -7.20
CA ALA A 571 -18.31 -16.01 -6.43
C ALA A 571 -19.38 -17.11 -6.44
N ARG A 572 -20.66 -16.75 -6.28
CA ARG A 572 -21.77 -17.71 -6.37
C ARG A 572 -21.93 -18.33 -7.75
N ALA A 573 -21.76 -17.54 -8.82
CA ALA A 573 -21.82 -18.05 -10.18
C ALA A 573 -20.70 -19.06 -10.44
N ILE A 574 -19.47 -18.74 -10.03
CA ILE A 574 -18.33 -19.66 -10.10
C ILE A 574 -18.61 -20.93 -9.28
N LYS A 575 -19.14 -20.78 -8.06
CA LYS A 575 -19.46 -21.92 -7.19
C LYS A 575 -20.48 -22.87 -7.82
N SER A 576 -21.44 -22.33 -8.57
CA SER A 576 -22.49 -23.09 -9.25
C SER A 576 -22.04 -23.83 -10.51
N HIS A 577 -20.84 -23.53 -11.03
CA HIS A 577 -20.27 -24.21 -12.19
C HIS A 577 -20.00 -25.70 -11.87
N GLN A 578 -20.39 -26.61 -12.76
CA GLN A 578 -20.41 -28.05 -12.45
C GLN A 578 -19.02 -28.67 -12.47
N ALA A 579 -18.20 -28.34 -13.48
CA ALA A 579 -16.84 -28.83 -13.58
C ALA A 579 -15.90 -28.16 -12.57
N ARG A 580 -14.67 -28.67 -12.47
CA ARG A 580 -13.63 -28.15 -11.55
C ARG A 580 -13.33 -26.67 -11.79
N LYS A 581 -13.19 -25.90 -10.72
CA LYS A 581 -12.86 -24.47 -10.72
C LYS A 581 -11.50 -24.25 -10.09
N THR A 582 -10.59 -23.58 -10.81
CA THR A 582 -9.28 -23.18 -10.29
C THR A 582 -9.18 -21.67 -10.32
N VAL A 583 -8.79 -21.03 -9.22
CA VAL A 583 -8.46 -19.61 -9.20
C VAL A 583 -6.94 -19.44 -9.19
N PHE A 584 -6.41 -18.63 -10.10
CA PHE A 584 -5.01 -18.27 -10.20
C PHE A 584 -4.83 -16.84 -9.69
N VAL A 585 -3.95 -16.65 -8.70
CA VAL A 585 -3.61 -15.35 -8.11
C VAL A 585 -2.12 -15.08 -8.33
N PRO A 586 -1.73 -14.38 -9.42
CA PRO A 586 -0.31 -14.14 -9.72
C PRO A 586 0.39 -13.25 -8.70
N TYR A 587 -0.29 -12.19 -8.24
CA TYR A 587 0.27 -11.21 -7.30
C TYR A 587 -0.66 -10.97 -6.11
N PHE A 588 -1.91 -10.55 -6.33
CA PHE A 588 -2.84 -10.35 -5.22
C PHE A 588 -4.30 -10.47 -5.64
N ALA A 589 -5.14 -10.93 -4.72
CA ALA A 589 -6.59 -10.88 -4.83
C ALA A 589 -7.18 -10.51 -3.47
N MET A 590 -7.50 -9.24 -3.26
CA MET A 590 -7.90 -8.71 -1.95
C MET A 590 -9.43 -8.66 -1.82
N SER A 591 -9.95 -8.75 -0.59
CA SER A 591 -11.35 -8.48 -0.27
C SER A 591 -12.35 -9.25 -1.16
N ALA A 592 -13.10 -8.58 -2.02
CA ALA A 592 -14.00 -9.21 -3.00
C ALA A 592 -13.30 -10.27 -3.87
N GLY A 593 -12.04 -10.05 -4.27
CA GLY A 593 -11.24 -11.03 -5.00
C GLY A 593 -10.92 -12.28 -4.18
N SER A 594 -10.59 -12.11 -2.90
CA SER A 594 -10.42 -13.24 -1.97
C SER A 594 -11.71 -14.04 -1.81
N ARG A 595 -12.86 -13.35 -1.71
CA ARG A 595 -14.17 -14.01 -1.66
C ARG A 595 -14.43 -14.87 -2.90
N ILE A 596 -14.08 -14.37 -4.08
CA ILE A 596 -14.18 -15.15 -5.32
C ILE A 596 -13.23 -16.36 -5.29
N ALA A 597 -12.02 -16.20 -4.77
CA ALA A 597 -11.07 -17.30 -4.60
C ALA A 597 -11.63 -18.46 -3.75
N LEU A 598 -12.41 -18.15 -2.70
CA LEU A 598 -13.05 -19.16 -1.85
C LEU A 598 -14.11 -20.01 -2.57
N ALA A 599 -14.62 -19.56 -3.72
CA ALA A 599 -15.59 -20.33 -4.51
C ALA A 599 -14.96 -21.47 -5.31
N ALA A 600 -13.63 -21.46 -5.48
CA ALA A 600 -12.90 -22.42 -6.29
C ALA A 600 -12.59 -23.71 -5.54
N ASP A 601 -12.36 -24.79 -6.28
CA ASP A 601 -11.93 -26.07 -5.72
C ASP A 601 -10.43 -26.06 -5.35
N GLN A 602 -9.65 -25.21 -6.04
CA GLN A 602 -8.23 -24.99 -5.76
C GLN A 602 -7.85 -23.52 -6.04
N ILE A 603 -6.97 -22.98 -5.21
CA ILE A 603 -6.35 -21.67 -5.40
C ILE A 603 -4.88 -21.89 -5.72
N VAL A 604 -4.43 -21.45 -6.89
CA VAL A 604 -3.01 -21.44 -7.27
C VAL A 604 -2.49 -20.03 -7.07
N MET A 605 -1.59 -19.84 -6.11
CA MET A 605 -1.02 -18.55 -5.77
C MET A 605 0.41 -18.45 -6.28
N GLY A 606 0.84 -17.27 -6.73
CA GLY A 606 2.26 -16.98 -6.86
C GLY A 606 2.99 -17.16 -5.53
N ALA A 607 4.29 -17.48 -5.56
CA ALA A 607 5.06 -17.78 -4.34
C ALA A 607 5.04 -16.65 -3.30
N HIS A 608 4.96 -15.40 -3.75
CA HIS A 608 4.84 -14.21 -2.90
C HIS A 608 3.49 -13.51 -3.02
N ALA A 609 2.52 -14.17 -3.68
CA ALA A 609 1.20 -13.60 -3.86
C ALA A 609 0.40 -13.60 -2.55
N MET A 610 -0.63 -12.76 -2.51
CA MET A 610 -1.43 -12.55 -1.30
C MET A 610 -2.92 -12.56 -1.57
N LEU A 611 -3.65 -13.18 -0.64
CA LEU A 611 -5.06 -12.93 -0.42
C LEU A 611 -5.20 -11.83 0.65
N GLY A 612 -6.39 -11.26 0.75
CA GLY A 612 -6.76 -10.30 1.78
C GLY A 612 -7.91 -10.82 2.64
N PRO A 613 -8.09 -10.29 3.86
CA PRO A 613 -9.32 -10.47 4.62
C PRO A 613 -10.55 -10.08 3.79
N ILE A 614 -11.68 -10.71 4.11
CA ILE A 614 -12.97 -10.44 3.46
C ILE A 614 -13.93 -9.69 4.41
N ASP A 615 -13.38 -9.12 5.48
CA ASP A 615 -14.09 -8.25 6.41
C ASP A 615 -14.65 -7.05 5.66
N THR A 616 -15.96 -6.84 5.80
CA THR A 616 -16.63 -5.82 5.01
C THR A 616 -16.34 -4.44 5.60
N GLN A 617 -15.99 -3.50 4.73
CA GLN A 617 -15.80 -2.11 5.09
C GLN A 617 -17.14 -1.38 5.00
N LEU A 618 -17.45 -0.56 6.01
CA LEU A 618 -18.50 0.44 5.95
C LEU A 618 -17.86 1.83 5.84
N TYR A 619 -18.66 2.85 5.54
CA TYR A 619 -18.16 4.23 5.42
C TYR A 619 -17.35 4.70 6.64
N ALA A 620 -17.76 4.28 7.85
CA ALA A 620 -17.09 4.65 9.10
C ALA A 620 -15.88 3.75 9.47
N GLY A 621 -15.49 2.81 8.61
CA GLY A 621 -14.34 1.91 8.81
C GLY A 621 -14.70 0.42 8.78
N PRO A 622 -13.78 -0.45 9.24
CA PRO A 622 -13.99 -1.89 9.22
C PRO A 622 -15.20 -2.28 10.09
N ALA A 623 -16.14 -3.04 9.54
CA ALA A 623 -17.32 -3.49 10.27
C ALA A 623 -16.97 -4.17 11.63
N PRO A 624 -15.93 -5.02 11.74
CA PRO A 624 -15.56 -5.60 13.03
C PRO A 624 -15.12 -4.56 14.07
N SER A 625 -14.42 -3.52 13.64
CA SER A 625 -13.97 -2.42 14.51
C SER A 625 -15.14 -1.53 14.94
N ILE A 626 -16.14 -1.32 14.07
CA ILE A 626 -17.38 -0.62 14.41
C ILE A 626 -18.18 -1.44 15.46
N VAL A 627 -18.32 -2.76 15.28
CA VAL A 627 -18.98 -3.61 16.29
C VAL A 627 -18.19 -3.63 17.61
N GLN A 628 -16.87 -3.51 17.56
CA GLN A 628 -16.05 -3.47 18.76
C GLN A 628 -16.31 -2.22 19.61
N LEU A 629 -16.76 -1.11 19.00
CA LEU A 629 -17.06 0.14 19.68
C LEU A 629 -18.05 -0.05 20.85
N SER A 630 -19.13 -0.78 20.63
CA SER A 630 -20.17 -1.04 21.64
C SER A 630 -19.71 -1.95 22.79
N LYS A 631 -18.55 -2.61 22.64
CA LYS A 631 -17.92 -3.41 23.70
C LYS A 631 -16.95 -2.61 24.56
N VAL A 632 -16.46 -1.46 24.06
CA VAL A 632 -15.41 -0.68 24.72
C VAL A 632 -15.91 0.65 25.29
N LYS A 633 -16.99 1.20 24.73
CA LYS A 633 -17.66 2.41 25.23
C LYS A 633 -19.02 2.07 25.82
N SER A 634 -19.46 2.87 26.79
CA SER A 634 -20.84 2.81 27.27
C SER A 634 -21.82 3.27 26.19
N PHE A 635 -23.00 2.65 26.10
CA PHE A 635 -24.01 2.97 25.07
C PHE A 635 -24.40 4.45 25.05
N GLU A 636 -24.50 5.10 26.21
CA GLU A 636 -24.87 6.52 26.34
C GLU A 636 -23.78 7.47 25.80
N SER A 637 -22.55 6.98 25.63
CA SER A 637 -21.41 7.77 25.15
C SER A 637 -21.09 7.56 23.67
N ILE A 638 -21.81 6.66 23.00
CA ILE A 638 -21.72 6.39 21.57
C ILE A 638 -22.79 7.21 20.87
N SER A 639 -22.46 7.91 19.79
CA SER A 639 -23.48 8.64 19.05
C SER A 639 -24.48 7.70 18.37
N ASP A 640 -25.72 8.16 18.21
CA ASP A 640 -26.78 7.39 17.55
C ASP A 640 -26.37 6.88 16.16
N GLU A 641 -25.61 7.67 15.41
CA GLU A 641 -25.05 7.30 14.11
C GLU A 641 -24.19 6.03 14.21
N TYR A 642 -23.30 5.95 15.21
CA TYR A 642 -22.44 4.79 15.39
C TYR A 642 -23.17 3.58 16.00
N LEU A 643 -24.28 3.79 16.72
CA LEU A 643 -25.16 2.70 17.14
C LEU A 643 -25.87 2.06 15.95
N ILE A 644 -26.36 2.87 15.00
CA ILE A 644 -26.96 2.39 13.74
C ILE A 644 -25.91 1.64 12.92
N LEU A 645 -24.72 2.23 12.74
CA LEU A 645 -23.61 1.60 12.01
C LEU A 645 -23.16 0.29 12.66
N ALA A 646 -23.16 0.18 13.99
CA ALA A 646 -22.83 -1.07 14.68
C ALA A 646 -23.85 -2.18 14.39
N GLU A 647 -25.13 -1.85 14.30
CA GLU A 647 -26.17 -2.81 13.93
C GLU A 647 -26.08 -3.23 12.45
N GLU A 648 -25.76 -2.29 11.54
CA GLU A 648 -25.49 -2.60 10.14
C GLU A 648 -24.24 -3.49 9.99
N ALA A 649 -23.16 -3.14 10.67
CA ALA A 649 -21.91 -3.89 10.70
C ALA A 649 -22.14 -5.32 11.19
N ARG A 650 -22.95 -5.52 12.24
CA ARG A 650 -23.31 -6.84 12.76
C ARG A 650 -24.02 -7.69 11.70
N LYS A 651 -25.01 -7.12 11.00
CA LYS A 651 -25.76 -7.82 9.93
C LYS A 651 -24.84 -8.23 8.77
N ILE A 652 -24.00 -7.31 8.33
CA ILE A 652 -23.07 -7.54 7.21
C ILE A 652 -22.00 -8.57 7.56
N ILE A 653 -21.46 -8.55 8.78
CA ILE A 653 -20.53 -9.59 9.25
C ILE A 653 -21.21 -10.97 9.26
N GLN A 654 -22.45 -11.05 9.75
CA GLN A 654 -23.22 -12.29 9.77
C GLN A 654 -23.48 -12.82 8.35
N GLU A 655 -23.91 -11.94 7.43
CA GLU A 655 -24.16 -12.30 6.04
C GLU A 655 -22.86 -12.68 5.31
N GLY A 656 -21.78 -11.95 5.56
CA GLY A 656 -20.44 -12.25 5.03
C GLY A 656 -19.97 -13.63 5.48
N ARG A 657 -20.11 -13.97 6.77
CA ARG A 657 -19.76 -15.31 7.29
C ARG A 657 -20.60 -16.40 6.66
N ALA A 658 -21.91 -16.20 6.56
CA ALA A 658 -22.81 -17.15 5.91
C ALA A 658 -22.41 -17.37 4.44
N THR A 659 -22.10 -16.30 3.73
CA THR A 659 -21.64 -16.35 2.33
C THR A 659 -20.31 -17.09 2.20
N ALA A 660 -19.31 -16.78 3.04
CA ALA A 660 -18.02 -17.46 2.99
C ALA A 660 -18.16 -18.97 3.26
N ARG A 661 -18.96 -19.35 4.26
CA ARG A 661 -19.28 -20.75 4.55
C ARG A 661 -19.98 -21.42 3.37
N GLU A 662 -20.97 -20.77 2.76
CA GLU A 662 -21.65 -21.24 1.55
C GLU A 662 -20.67 -21.52 0.41
N LEU A 663 -19.73 -20.60 0.14
CA LEU A 663 -18.75 -20.74 -0.95
C LEU A 663 -17.77 -21.90 -0.71
N LEU A 664 -17.43 -22.18 0.55
CA LEU A 664 -16.51 -23.26 0.93
C LEU A 664 -17.18 -24.65 0.97
N GLN A 665 -18.51 -24.74 1.03
CA GLN A 665 -19.22 -26.02 1.11
C GLN A 665 -18.89 -26.97 -0.05
N GLY A 666 -18.78 -28.27 0.26
CA GLY A 666 -18.49 -29.31 -0.73
C GLY A 666 -17.00 -29.50 -1.05
N SER A 667 -16.18 -28.45 -0.88
CA SER A 667 -14.72 -28.53 -1.01
C SER A 667 -14.03 -28.67 0.36
N TYR A 668 -14.67 -28.20 1.43
CA TYR A 668 -14.17 -28.24 2.80
C TYR A 668 -15.22 -28.84 3.75
N THR A 669 -14.78 -29.36 4.91
CA THR A 669 -15.70 -29.81 5.97
C THR A 669 -16.50 -28.64 6.53
N ALA A 670 -17.63 -28.91 7.20
CA ALA A 670 -18.45 -27.87 7.81
C ALA A 670 -17.68 -27.05 8.86
N ASP A 671 -16.89 -27.73 9.70
CA ASP A 671 -16.05 -27.10 10.71
C ASP A 671 -14.90 -26.32 10.08
N GLY A 672 -14.24 -26.88 9.07
CA GLY A 672 -13.18 -26.19 8.32
C GLY A 672 -13.70 -24.93 7.61
N SER A 673 -14.86 -25.02 6.95
CA SER A 673 -15.52 -23.88 6.32
C SER A 673 -15.86 -22.79 7.33
N THR A 674 -16.29 -23.18 8.53
CA THR A 674 -16.60 -22.25 9.62
C THR A 674 -15.35 -21.57 10.15
N ALA A 675 -14.28 -22.32 10.42
CA ALA A 675 -13.02 -21.78 10.91
C ALA A 675 -12.39 -20.80 9.91
N ILE A 676 -12.32 -21.16 8.63
CA ILE A 676 -11.79 -20.30 7.56
C ILE A 676 -12.64 -19.02 7.45
N ALA A 677 -13.97 -19.13 7.39
CA ALA A 677 -14.86 -17.99 7.27
C ALA A 677 -14.74 -17.04 8.48
N ASP A 678 -14.63 -17.59 9.69
CA ASP A 678 -14.51 -16.80 10.91
C ASP A 678 -13.14 -16.11 10.97
N GLU A 679 -12.05 -16.78 10.62
CA GLU A 679 -10.70 -16.20 10.55
C GLU A 679 -10.65 -15.01 9.58
N LEU A 680 -11.20 -15.17 8.35
CA LEU A 680 -11.14 -14.14 7.30
C LEU A 680 -12.07 -12.93 7.52
N ILE A 681 -13.11 -13.05 8.38
CA ILE A 681 -14.11 -12.00 8.62
C ILE A 681 -14.04 -11.39 10.02
N SER A 682 -13.41 -12.08 10.98
CA SER A 682 -13.36 -11.68 12.39
C SER A 682 -12.88 -10.25 12.64
N GLY A 683 -12.13 -9.65 11.70
CA GLY A 683 -11.41 -8.41 11.89
C GLY A 683 -10.20 -8.56 12.78
N LYS A 684 -9.70 -9.78 12.98
CA LYS A 684 -8.41 -10.04 13.62
C LYS A 684 -7.27 -9.29 12.93
N TRP A 685 -7.35 -9.22 11.60
CA TRP A 685 -6.38 -8.56 10.74
C TRP A 685 -6.87 -7.20 10.26
N THR A 686 -5.95 -6.37 9.78
CA THR A 686 -6.29 -5.16 9.02
C THR A 686 -6.83 -5.56 7.65
N HIS A 687 -7.65 -4.73 7.00
CA HIS A 687 -8.23 -5.10 5.69
C HIS A 687 -7.17 -5.34 4.60
N GLY A 688 -6.02 -4.66 4.71
CA GLY A 688 -4.87 -4.83 3.81
C GLY A 688 -3.91 -5.94 4.21
N PHE A 689 -4.21 -6.70 5.27
CA PHE A 689 -3.28 -7.70 5.80
C PHE A 689 -2.93 -8.76 4.75
N PRO A 690 -1.64 -9.06 4.59
CA PRO A 690 -1.17 -10.02 3.60
C PRO A 690 -1.40 -11.47 4.02
N ILE A 691 -2.42 -12.13 3.48
CA ILE A 691 -2.59 -13.59 3.65
C ILE A 691 -1.74 -14.29 2.57
N THR A 692 -0.50 -14.63 2.93
CA THR A 692 0.43 -15.33 2.03
C THR A 692 -0.06 -16.73 1.65
N ALA A 693 0.49 -17.32 0.59
CA ALA A 693 0.18 -18.70 0.19
C ALA A 693 0.37 -19.71 1.34
N GLN A 694 1.44 -19.55 2.14
CA GLN A 694 1.68 -20.38 3.32
C GLN A 694 0.63 -20.14 4.42
N ALA A 695 0.26 -18.88 4.68
CA ALA A 695 -0.77 -18.57 5.68
C ALA A 695 -2.13 -19.11 5.27
N ALA A 696 -2.49 -19.00 3.99
CA ALA A 696 -3.72 -19.57 3.42
C ALA A 696 -3.73 -21.10 3.52
N TYR A 697 -2.62 -21.78 3.17
CA TYR A 697 -2.47 -23.23 3.34
C TYR A 697 -2.64 -23.64 4.82
N ASN A 698 -1.98 -22.94 5.74
CA ASN A 698 -2.06 -23.23 7.18
C ASN A 698 -3.46 -22.98 7.76
N MET A 699 -4.26 -22.12 7.13
CA MET A 699 -5.68 -21.90 7.47
C MET A 699 -6.59 -23.06 7.02
N GLY A 700 -6.07 -23.96 6.19
CA GLY A 700 -6.80 -25.11 5.64
C GLY A 700 -7.34 -24.88 4.23
N LEU A 701 -6.98 -23.78 3.54
CA LEU A 701 -7.34 -23.58 2.13
C LEU A 701 -6.53 -24.53 1.22
N ASN A 702 -7.17 -25.02 0.15
CA ASN A 702 -6.52 -25.83 -0.89
C ASN A 702 -5.66 -24.95 -1.79
N VAL A 703 -4.46 -24.62 -1.32
CA VAL A 703 -3.51 -23.72 -1.99
C VAL A 703 -2.37 -24.51 -2.63
N ALA A 704 -2.02 -24.15 -3.86
CA ALA A 704 -0.81 -24.59 -4.55
C ALA A 704 0.04 -23.38 -4.98
N THR A 705 1.36 -23.54 -5.06
CA THR A 705 2.30 -22.46 -5.44
C THR A 705 2.96 -22.65 -6.80
N GLY A 706 2.63 -23.75 -7.51
CA GLY A 706 3.15 -24.06 -8.84
C GLY A 706 2.52 -23.25 -9.97
N MET A 707 2.61 -21.91 -9.88
CA MET A 707 2.06 -20.97 -10.87
C MET A 707 2.85 -21.01 -12.19
N PRO A 708 2.22 -21.34 -13.34
CA PRO A 708 2.88 -21.26 -14.65
C PRO A 708 3.19 -19.82 -15.07
N GLU A 709 4.30 -19.62 -15.80
CA GLU A 709 4.74 -18.30 -16.28
C GLU A 709 3.68 -17.57 -17.13
N LEU A 710 2.89 -18.31 -17.91
CA LEU A 710 1.84 -17.75 -18.76
C LEU A 710 0.84 -16.88 -18.00
N PHE A 711 0.55 -17.17 -16.73
CA PHE A 711 -0.37 -16.36 -15.93
C PHE A 711 0.23 -15.01 -15.53
N TYR A 712 1.54 -14.93 -15.29
CA TYR A 712 2.24 -13.67 -15.08
C TYR A 712 2.31 -12.86 -16.36
N ASP A 713 2.63 -13.50 -17.48
CA ASP A 713 2.69 -12.85 -18.80
C ASP A 713 1.31 -12.31 -19.21
N LEU A 714 0.23 -12.99 -18.82
CA LEU A 714 -1.13 -12.53 -19.05
C LEU A 714 -1.44 -11.24 -18.29
N VAL A 715 -1.14 -11.16 -16.99
CA VAL A 715 -1.32 -9.92 -16.21
C VAL A 715 -0.50 -8.77 -16.81
N ARG A 716 0.74 -9.04 -17.21
CA ARG A 716 1.63 -8.05 -17.84
C ARG A 716 1.09 -7.53 -19.18
N CYS A 717 0.23 -8.27 -19.89
CA CYS A 717 -0.36 -7.78 -21.13
C CYS A 717 -1.23 -6.54 -20.90
N PHE A 718 -1.80 -6.39 -19.72
CA PHE A 718 -2.70 -5.29 -19.40
C PHE A 718 -1.95 -4.08 -18.82
N ARG A 719 -0.63 -4.09 -18.75
CA ARG A 719 0.12 -2.92 -18.27
C ARG A 719 0.23 -1.89 -19.38
N HIS A 720 -0.48 -0.76 -19.25
CA HIS A 720 -0.32 0.40 -20.11
C HIS A 720 0.36 1.48 -19.30
N SER A 721 1.58 1.82 -19.66
CA SER A 721 2.22 3.06 -19.25
C SER A 721 2.45 3.82 -20.55
N ASP A 722 1.53 4.71 -20.91
CA ASP A 722 1.72 5.58 -22.07
C ASP A 722 2.88 6.54 -21.77
N GLY A 723 4.11 6.09 -22.05
CA GLY A 723 5.32 6.90 -21.94
C GLY A 723 5.87 7.12 -20.53
N GLU A 724 5.34 6.47 -19.48
CA GLU A 724 5.93 6.59 -18.15
C GLU A 724 7.23 5.78 -18.03
N GLU A 725 8.29 6.43 -17.57
CA GLU A 725 9.52 5.74 -17.20
C GLU A 725 9.28 4.84 -15.98
N PRO A 726 9.75 3.59 -16.00
CA PRO A 726 9.58 2.69 -14.87
C PRO A 726 10.42 3.13 -13.68
N SER A 727 9.86 3.05 -12.47
CA SER A 727 10.54 3.24 -11.19
C SER A 727 11.35 2.00 -10.77
N VAL A 728 11.00 0.82 -11.30
CA VAL A 728 11.79 -0.41 -11.15
C VAL A 728 12.64 -0.67 -12.39
N LEU A 729 13.95 -0.67 -12.21
CA LEU A 729 14.94 -0.79 -13.28
C LEU A 729 15.73 -2.09 -13.16
N PHE A 730 15.75 -2.88 -14.23
CA PHE A 730 16.56 -4.08 -14.34
C PHE A 730 16.82 -4.41 -15.82
N LEU A 731 17.83 -5.24 -16.10
CA LEU A 731 18.07 -5.69 -17.48
C LEU A 731 17.17 -6.89 -17.83
N PRO A 732 16.20 -6.78 -18.74
CA PRO A 732 15.49 -7.96 -19.22
C PRO A 732 16.50 -8.88 -19.92
N ARG A 733 16.55 -10.15 -19.51
CA ARG A 733 17.36 -11.19 -20.14
C ARG A 733 16.45 -12.31 -20.57
#